data_AF-A0A7C4RIS2-F1
#
_entry.id   AF-A0A7C4RIS2-F1
#
_cell.length_a   1.000
_cell.length_b   1.000
_cell.length_c   1.000
_cell.angle_alpha   90.00
_cell.angle_beta   90.00
_cell.angle_gamma   90.00
#
_symmetry.space_group_name_H-M   'P 1'
#
loop_
_entity.id
_entity.type
_entity.pdbx_description
1 polymer ?
#
loop_
_entity_poly.entity_id
_entity_poly.type
_entity_poly.pdbx_seq_one_letter_code
_entity_poly.pdbx_strand_id
1 'polypeptide(L)'
;MKRFEVFGLHFGLKSLLATIMFLQFTLVFSIYCHISILRQVLGFIYLTLAPGIVITKLLKLEKFNIAEVFSLCIGLSQTFLMFTGLLLNELLPLIRFTNPLSTDVLITTFSLIITLLCALLYFKSNDVKSTSAHLVLLDKLVLIVLICLPILSVFGTLLMNANTDNSLLLLFFMLVPLVISTVLILCKKFTFDIFPLALLIIYAAILFVTWLTTNYIYGYDSHSEFYSFRITEKASLWNPTESSLEIEKGNAMLSVTILPAIYAKVMGIDAAWVFKVVYPLLAAFVPFILYQFFLLHTKREAAFLGVFLFITHSLEGLGSIKEWIATIFYVLLLFIIFSDKIPSSKRKMLFILFAGGLVVSHYSKSYIFMFILIFIWVISFAMKKNLRVTLDMVLLFLSMAFVWYIFMIHGATFEALLSTANNIYKSLTTEFFNPESRGPTIMTAIGLISPPTYLHIISRVFFYLTVLLILTGFISITIKFWKERSNLEYFILACVNMGLLAMTIILPNLAESYRMVRFYRTALIVLAPLCFLGSEEIVANLHKLRFTPFQRKFSALFLTLVVLVPFFLFQTGFVYEVAKVECWFIPLSRYRMSSADVSWAILYGTETYGAKWLSEYTNMGSAIYSDQVARDHVLTSYGLIDYGRFHMLANTTSNLETGSFIYLRRLNTHYRIMIGGNIPQWNLTDLQPLLDIQNVVYSNEDCSIYANHN
;
A
#
# COMPACT_ATOMS: atom_id res chain seq x y z
N MET A 1 -16.01 -16.94 -26.26
CA MET A 1 -15.76 -17.72 -25.03
C MET A 1 -14.34 -18.33 -24.90
N LYS A 2 -13.30 -18.00 -25.70
CA LYS A 2 -12.13 -18.93 -25.82
C LYS A 2 -10.73 -18.33 -25.93
N ARG A 3 -10.46 -17.13 -25.41
CA ARG A 3 -9.11 -16.55 -25.48
C ARG A 3 -8.73 -15.92 -24.14
N PHE A 4 -7.62 -16.41 -23.60
CA PHE A 4 -6.88 -15.77 -22.52
C PHE A 4 -5.53 -15.40 -23.11
N GLU A 5 -5.16 -14.14 -22.95
CA GLU A 5 -3.89 -13.59 -23.37
C GLU A 5 -3.17 -13.21 -22.08
N VAL A 6 -1.99 -13.75 -21.84
CA VAL A 6 -1.09 -13.26 -20.80
C VAL A 6 0.19 -12.97 -21.53
N PHE A 7 0.54 -11.68 -21.66
CA PHE A 7 1.75 -11.24 -22.35
C PHE A 7 1.90 -11.79 -23.79
N GLY A 8 0.81 -11.85 -24.57
CA GLY A 8 0.83 -12.31 -25.98
C GLY A 8 0.76 -13.83 -26.18
N LEU A 9 0.67 -14.63 -25.10
CA LEU A 9 0.51 -16.09 -25.19
C LEU A 9 -0.97 -16.48 -25.16
N HIS A 10 -1.43 -17.21 -26.18
CA HIS A 10 -2.80 -17.71 -26.27
C HIS A 10 -2.93 -19.14 -25.74
N PHE A 11 -3.57 -19.28 -24.58
CA PHE A 11 -3.92 -20.60 -24.05
C PHE A 11 -5.39 -20.93 -24.34
N GLY A 12 -5.63 -22.11 -24.92
CA GLY A 12 -6.92 -22.77 -24.80
C GLY A 12 -7.21 -23.10 -23.33
N LEU A 13 -8.48 -23.32 -22.97
CA LEU A 13 -8.83 -23.59 -21.56
C LEU A 13 -8.08 -24.82 -21.03
N LYS A 14 -8.01 -25.92 -21.80
CA LYS A 14 -7.25 -27.11 -21.40
C LYS A 14 -5.76 -26.83 -21.21
N SER A 15 -5.13 -26.06 -22.11
CA SER A 15 -3.72 -25.70 -21.93
C SER A 15 -3.50 -24.80 -20.72
N LEU A 16 -4.44 -23.88 -20.42
CA LEU A 16 -4.35 -23.04 -19.23
C LEU A 16 -4.46 -23.88 -17.95
N LEU A 17 -5.43 -24.81 -17.91
CA LEU A 17 -5.59 -25.74 -16.78
C LEU A 17 -4.35 -26.62 -16.61
N ALA A 18 -3.79 -27.14 -17.71
CA ALA A 18 -2.55 -27.91 -17.69
C ALA A 18 -1.37 -27.07 -17.17
N THR A 19 -1.24 -25.81 -17.57
CA THR A 19 -0.21 -24.89 -17.05
C THR A 19 -0.37 -24.66 -15.55
N ILE A 20 -1.59 -24.51 -15.04
CA ILE A 20 -1.85 -24.34 -13.60
C ILE A 20 -1.49 -25.62 -12.83
N MET A 21 -1.88 -26.79 -13.34
CA MET A 21 -1.52 -28.07 -12.72
C MET A 21 -0.01 -28.32 -12.76
N PHE A 22 0.66 -27.96 -13.85
CA PHE A 22 2.13 -28.05 -13.96
C PHE A 22 2.82 -27.09 -12.98
N LEU A 23 2.33 -25.85 -12.86
CA LEU A 23 2.83 -24.88 -11.88
C LEU A 23 2.66 -25.42 -10.45
N GLN A 24 1.49 -25.98 -10.13
CA GLN A 24 1.21 -26.58 -8.82
C GLN A 24 2.16 -27.74 -8.54
N PHE A 25 2.31 -28.68 -9.47
CA PHE A 25 3.23 -29.82 -9.33
C PHE A 25 4.67 -29.35 -9.12
N THR A 26 5.14 -28.40 -9.93
CA THR A 26 6.51 -27.87 -9.84
C THR A 26 6.74 -27.12 -8.53
N LEU A 27 5.73 -26.40 -8.01
CA LEU A 27 5.80 -25.77 -6.70
C LEU A 27 5.94 -26.81 -5.60
N VAL A 28 5.06 -27.82 -5.57
CA VAL A 28 5.12 -28.91 -4.58
C VAL A 28 6.47 -29.62 -4.63
N PHE A 29 6.96 -29.94 -5.83
CA PHE A 29 8.29 -30.52 -6.03
C PHE A 29 9.39 -29.61 -5.47
N SER A 30 9.37 -28.30 -5.76
CA SER A 30 10.37 -27.36 -5.27
C SER A 30 10.38 -27.23 -3.74
N ILE A 31 9.24 -27.42 -3.08
CA ILE A 31 9.11 -27.38 -1.62
C ILE A 31 9.78 -28.61 -1.01
N TYR A 32 9.43 -29.81 -1.48
CA TYR A 32 9.98 -31.06 -0.93
C TYR A 32 11.41 -31.36 -1.37
N CYS A 33 11.87 -30.81 -2.50
CA CYS A 33 13.27 -30.87 -2.93
C CYS A 33 14.11 -29.68 -2.44
N HIS A 34 13.56 -28.80 -1.61
CA HIS A 34 14.26 -27.66 -1.01
C HIS A 34 14.96 -26.71 -2.03
N ILE A 35 14.37 -26.53 -3.21
CA ILE A 35 14.92 -25.64 -4.25
C ILE A 35 14.47 -24.19 -3.98
N SER A 36 15.24 -23.48 -3.14
CA SER A 36 14.84 -22.16 -2.60
C SER A 36 14.39 -21.16 -3.67
N ILE A 37 15.23 -20.79 -4.63
CA ILE A 37 14.89 -19.72 -5.61
C ILE A 37 13.65 -20.09 -6.43
N LEU A 38 13.56 -21.36 -6.86
CA LEU A 38 12.42 -21.85 -7.64
C LEU A 38 11.14 -21.81 -6.80
N ARG A 39 11.19 -22.28 -5.54
CA ARG A 39 10.07 -22.25 -4.58
C ARG A 39 9.56 -20.83 -4.36
N GLN A 40 10.46 -19.86 -4.25
CA GLN A 40 10.09 -18.45 -4.04
C GLN A 40 9.36 -17.88 -5.25
N VAL A 41 9.93 -18.00 -6.44
CA VAL A 41 9.34 -17.46 -7.68
C VAL A 41 8.01 -18.15 -8.00
N LEU A 42 7.98 -19.49 -7.98
CA LEU A 42 6.76 -20.24 -8.26
C LEU A 42 5.70 -20.05 -7.18
N GLY A 43 6.10 -19.98 -5.91
CA GLY A 43 5.18 -19.75 -4.78
C GLY A 43 4.49 -18.40 -4.90
N PHE A 44 5.23 -17.34 -5.22
CA PHE A 44 4.64 -16.02 -5.45
C PHE A 44 3.65 -16.03 -6.63
N ILE A 45 4.04 -16.59 -7.78
CA ILE A 45 3.19 -16.68 -8.98
C ILE A 45 1.93 -17.51 -8.70
N TYR A 46 2.09 -18.67 -8.07
CA TYR A 46 0.99 -19.59 -7.76
C TYR A 46 -0.02 -18.95 -6.82
N LEU A 47 0.43 -18.42 -5.67
CA LEU A 47 -0.46 -17.81 -4.69
C LEU A 47 -1.15 -16.55 -5.24
N THR A 48 -0.44 -15.73 -6.02
CA THR A 48 -0.99 -14.46 -6.53
C THR A 48 -1.97 -14.67 -7.68
N LEU A 49 -1.77 -15.70 -8.52
CA LEU A 49 -2.50 -15.83 -9.78
C LEU A 49 -3.40 -17.07 -9.87
N ALA A 50 -2.95 -18.24 -9.40
CA ALA A 50 -3.63 -19.50 -9.71
C ALA A 50 -5.08 -19.54 -9.17
N PRO A 51 -5.37 -19.21 -7.89
CA PRO A 51 -6.74 -19.22 -7.40
C PRO A 51 -7.65 -18.25 -8.16
N GLY A 52 -7.19 -17.02 -8.36
CA GLY A 52 -7.93 -15.99 -9.08
C GLY A 52 -8.22 -16.35 -10.53
N ILE A 53 -7.25 -16.94 -11.25
CA ILE A 53 -7.46 -17.39 -12.63
C ILE A 53 -8.56 -18.46 -12.67
N VAL A 54 -8.51 -19.45 -11.78
CA VAL A 54 -9.50 -20.54 -11.76
C VAL A 54 -10.89 -20.01 -11.40
N ILE A 55 -11.00 -19.15 -10.38
CA ILE A 55 -12.28 -18.57 -9.94
C ILE A 55 -12.87 -17.66 -11.03
N THR A 56 -12.08 -16.80 -11.67
CA THR A 56 -12.59 -15.93 -12.75
C THR A 56 -13.12 -16.73 -13.95
N LYS A 57 -12.50 -17.87 -14.28
CA LYS A 57 -13.02 -18.77 -15.33
C LYS A 57 -14.36 -19.38 -14.96
N LEU A 58 -14.57 -19.75 -13.70
CA LEU A 58 -15.87 -20.24 -13.22
C LEU A 58 -16.96 -19.16 -13.34
N LEU A 59 -16.60 -17.89 -13.12
CA LEU A 59 -17.52 -16.77 -13.23
C LEU A 59 -17.94 -16.44 -14.66
N LYS A 60 -17.23 -16.90 -15.70
CA LYS A 60 -17.59 -16.64 -17.11
C LYS A 60 -17.90 -15.16 -17.39
N LEU A 61 -16.95 -14.26 -17.14
CA LEU A 61 -17.10 -12.82 -17.39
C LEU A 61 -16.80 -12.50 -18.86
N GLU A 62 -17.78 -12.74 -19.75
CA GLU A 62 -17.56 -12.75 -21.20
C GLU A 62 -17.32 -11.37 -21.83
N LYS A 63 -17.81 -10.30 -21.20
CA LYS A 63 -17.67 -8.93 -21.69
C LYS A 63 -16.34 -8.26 -21.31
N PHE A 64 -15.55 -8.91 -20.45
CA PHE A 64 -14.33 -8.35 -19.91
C PHE A 64 -13.16 -8.57 -20.87
N ASN A 65 -12.32 -7.55 -21.02
CA ASN A 65 -11.02 -7.72 -21.65
C ASN A 65 -10.05 -8.43 -20.70
N ILE A 66 -8.88 -8.81 -21.20
CA ILE A 66 -7.86 -9.53 -20.44
C ILE A 66 -7.39 -8.76 -19.20
N ALA A 67 -7.10 -7.47 -19.34
CA ALA A 67 -6.60 -6.66 -18.22
C ALA A 67 -7.67 -6.54 -17.12
N GLU A 68 -8.94 -6.38 -17.49
CA GLU A 68 -10.06 -6.37 -16.55
C GLU A 68 -10.22 -7.72 -15.83
N VAL A 69 -10.10 -8.85 -16.53
CA VAL A 69 -10.13 -10.19 -15.91
C VAL A 69 -8.93 -10.37 -14.97
N PHE A 70 -7.74 -9.95 -15.41
CA PHE A 70 -6.52 -10.06 -14.62
C PHE A 70 -6.60 -9.24 -13.32
N SER A 71 -7.17 -8.03 -13.36
CA SER A 71 -7.46 -7.23 -12.16
C SER A 71 -8.31 -8.01 -11.14
N LEU A 72 -9.37 -8.67 -11.60
CA LEU A 72 -10.21 -9.49 -10.73
C LEU A 72 -9.48 -10.74 -10.21
N CYS A 73 -8.57 -11.33 -11.01
CA CYS A 73 -7.76 -12.47 -10.58
C CYS A 73 -6.92 -12.12 -9.35
N ILE A 74 -6.23 -10.97 -9.37
CA ILE A 74 -5.39 -10.54 -8.24
C ILE A 74 -6.21 -10.47 -6.95
N GLY A 75 -7.35 -9.77 -6.98
CA GLY A 75 -8.22 -9.65 -5.81
C GLY A 75 -8.78 -10.98 -5.34
N LEU A 76 -9.26 -11.82 -6.26
CA LEU A 76 -9.83 -13.12 -5.92
C LEU A 76 -8.79 -14.08 -5.33
N SER A 77 -7.53 -14.02 -5.78
CA SER A 77 -6.44 -14.76 -5.15
C SER A 77 -6.21 -14.29 -3.71
N GLN A 78 -6.08 -12.98 -3.47
CA GLN A 78 -5.85 -12.48 -2.12
C GLN A 78 -7.03 -12.79 -1.17
N THR A 79 -8.28 -12.66 -1.66
CA THR A 79 -9.48 -13.11 -0.93
C THR A 79 -9.40 -14.60 -0.62
N PHE A 80 -9.09 -15.44 -1.62
CA PHE A 80 -8.98 -16.89 -1.45
C PHE A 80 -7.97 -17.25 -0.35
N LEU A 81 -6.78 -16.64 -0.37
CA LEU A 81 -5.74 -16.91 0.62
C LEU A 81 -6.17 -16.49 2.03
N MET A 82 -6.70 -15.28 2.20
CA MET A 82 -7.11 -14.79 3.53
C MET A 82 -8.26 -15.61 4.11
N PHE A 83 -9.32 -15.86 3.35
CA PHE A 83 -10.49 -16.57 3.88
C PHE A 83 -10.26 -18.08 4.00
N THR A 84 -9.52 -18.71 3.10
CA THR A 84 -9.15 -20.13 3.28
C THR A 84 -8.19 -20.29 4.45
N GLY A 85 -7.22 -19.38 4.59
CA GLY A 85 -6.31 -19.36 5.75
C GLY A 85 -7.06 -19.17 7.06
N LEU A 86 -8.02 -18.24 7.12
CA LEU A 86 -8.91 -18.07 8.28
C LEU A 86 -9.71 -19.34 8.58
N LEU A 87 -10.32 -19.97 7.58
CA LEU A 87 -11.07 -21.20 7.76
C LEU A 87 -10.18 -22.33 8.31
N LEU A 88 -8.96 -22.47 7.81
CA LEU A 88 -7.99 -23.43 8.36
C LEU A 88 -7.63 -23.09 9.81
N ASN A 89 -7.38 -21.81 10.09
CA ASN A 89 -7.04 -21.31 11.42
C ASN A 89 -8.10 -21.67 12.46
N GLU A 90 -9.38 -21.49 12.12
CA GLU A 90 -10.48 -21.73 13.05
C GLU A 90 -10.91 -23.20 13.11
N LEU A 91 -10.94 -23.91 11.98
CA LEU A 91 -11.55 -25.25 11.91
C LEU A 91 -10.60 -26.38 12.31
N LEU A 92 -9.30 -26.28 11.97
CA LEU A 92 -8.36 -27.37 12.24
C LEU A 92 -8.05 -27.56 13.73
N PRO A 93 -7.95 -26.50 14.57
CA PRO A 93 -7.83 -26.69 16.01
C PRO A 93 -9.00 -27.44 16.64
N LEU A 94 -10.22 -27.35 16.08
CA LEU A 94 -11.40 -28.09 16.56
C LEU A 94 -11.22 -29.62 16.44
N ILE A 95 -10.41 -30.07 15.48
CA ILE A 95 -10.02 -31.47 15.30
C ILE A 95 -8.60 -31.77 15.83
N ARG A 96 -8.10 -30.92 16.75
CA ARG A 96 -6.80 -31.04 17.46
C ARG A 96 -5.55 -30.89 16.58
N PHE A 97 -5.67 -30.27 15.40
CA PHE A 97 -4.50 -29.85 14.62
C PHE A 97 -4.01 -28.48 15.12
N THR A 98 -2.83 -28.46 15.73
CA THR A 98 -2.28 -27.27 16.43
C THR A 98 -1.55 -26.29 15.52
N ASN A 99 -1.15 -26.70 14.31
CA ASN A 99 -0.38 -25.87 13.36
C ASN A 99 -1.14 -25.69 12.03
N PRO A 100 -2.31 -25.02 12.03
CA PRO A 100 -3.19 -24.91 10.86
C PRO A 100 -2.58 -24.17 9.67
N LEU A 101 -1.63 -23.26 9.92
CA LEU A 101 -0.96 -22.46 8.89
C LEU A 101 0.44 -23.01 8.54
N SER A 102 0.73 -24.27 8.88
CA SER A 102 1.97 -24.93 8.47
C SER A 102 2.05 -25.12 6.95
N THR A 103 3.26 -25.20 6.39
CA THR A 103 3.50 -25.32 4.95
C THR A 103 2.76 -26.50 4.34
N ASP A 104 2.80 -27.68 4.97
CA ASP A 104 2.17 -28.90 4.45
C ASP A 104 0.65 -28.78 4.39
N VAL A 105 0.04 -28.24 5.46
CA VAL A 105 -1.42 -28.03 5.51
C VAL A 105 -1.88 -27.05 4.44
N LEU A 106 -1.18 -25.91 4.32
CA LEU A 106 -1.50 -24.88 3.34
C LEU A 106 -1.38 -25.41 1.90
N ILE A 107 -0.25 -26.04 1.56
CA ILE A 107 -0.02 -26.54 0.21
C ILE A 107 -0.96 -27.69 -0.14
N THR A 108 -1.22 -28.60 0.78
CA THR A 108 -2.17 -29.71 0.55
C THR A 108 -3.57 -29.17 0.31
N THR A 109 -4.04 -28.25 1.17
CA THR A 109 -5.38 -27.66 1.05
C THR A 109 -5.53 -26.86 -0.23
N PHE A 110 -4.58 -25.96 -0.54
CA PHE A 110 -4.65 -25.15 -1.75
C PHE A 110 -4.56 -26.01 -3.00
N SER A 111 -3.66 -26.99 -3.05
CA SER A 111 -3.55 -27.91 -4.18
C SER A 111 -4.83 -28.71 -4.38
N LEU A 112 -5.46 -29.20 -3.30
CA LEU A 112 -6.72 -29.93 -3.38
C LEU A 112 -7.84 -29.05 -3.94
N ILE A 113 -8.04 -27.86 -3.39
CA ILE A 113 -9.10 -26.94 -3.84
C ILE A 113 -8.87 -26.54 -5.31
N ILE A 114 -7.65 -26.15 -5.68
CA ILE A 114 -7.35 -25.73 -7.05
C ILE A 114 -7.52 -26.89 -8.03
N THR A 115 -7.08 -28.10 -7.68
CA THR A 115 -7.29 -29.30 -8.50
C THR A 115 -8.77 -29.58 -8.71
N LEU A 116 -9.59 -29.52 -7.65
CA LEU A 116 -11.04 -29.72 -7.74
C LEU A 116 -11.70 -28.68 -8.65
N LEU A 117 -11.36 -27.40 -8.48
CA LEU A 117 -11.89 -26.34 -9.32
C LEU A 117 -11.44 -26.47 -10.80
N CYS A 118 -10.19 -26.89 -11.04
CA CYS A 118 -9.69 -27.19 -12.38
C CYS A 118 -10.42 -28.39 -13.01
N ALA A 119 -10.69 -29.45 -12.25
CA ALA A 119 -11.47 -30.59 -12.71
C ALA A 119 -12.91 -30.17 -13.10
N LEU A 120 -13.58 -29.38 -12.27
CA LEU A 120 -14.91 -28.83 -12.56
C LEU A 120 -14.94 -28.01 -13.86
N LEU A 121 -13.88 -27.23 -14.14
CA LEU A 121 -13.75 -26.47 -15.38
C LEU A 121 -13.50 -27.37 -16.60
N TYR A 122 -12.68 -28.40 -16.45
CA TYR A 122 -12.33 -29.33 -17.52
C TYR A 122 -13.57 -30.03 -18.09
N PHE A 123 -14.41 -30.59 -17.21
CA PHE A 123 -15.62 -31.33 -17.60
C PHE A 123 -16.74 -30.46 -18.19
N LYS A 124 -16.68 -29.12 -18.02
CA LYS A 124 -17.73 -28.20 -18.47
C LYS A 124 -17.47 -27.58 -19.85
N SER A 125 -16.38 -27.94 -20.53
CA SER A 125 -15.87 -27.17 -21.67
C SER A 125 -15.85 -27.90 -23.01
N ASN A 126 -16.34 -27.23 -24.06
CA ASN A 126 -16.11 -27.58 -25.46
C ASN A 126 -14.93 -26.76 -25.99
N ASP A 127 -13.87 -27.39 -26.50
CA ASP A 127 -12.64 -26.73 -27.00
C ASP A 127 -12.86 -25.89 -28.27
N VAL A 128 -12.08 -24.82 -28.48
CA VAL A 128 -11.71 -24.28 -29.82
C VAL A 128 -10.22 -23.92 -29.74
N LYS A 129 -9.56 -24.06 -30.88
CA LYS A 129 -8.16 -23.76 -31.11
C LYS A 129 -7.79 -22.29 -30.83
N SER A 130 -6.59 -22.16 -30.29
CA SER A 130 -5.85 -20.93 -30.04
C SER A 130 -5.25 -20.38 -31.34
N THR A 131 -5.15 -19.05 -31.45
CA THR A 131 -4.38 -18.34 -32.50
C THR A 131 -3.45 -17.39 -31.78
N SER A 132 -2.14 -17.44 -32.02
CA SER A 132 -1.13 -16.58 -31.38
C SER A 132 -1.21 -15.12 -31.87
N ALA A 133 -0.94 -14.17 -30.97
CA ALA A 133 -0.68 -12.77 -31.33
C ALA A 133 0.83 -12.59 -31.56
N HIS A 134 1.21 -11.93 -32.65
CA HIS A 134 2.61 -11.60 -32.94
C HIS A 134 2.93 -10.19 -32.44
N LEU A 135 3.92 -10.09 -31.54
CA LEU A 135 4.47 -8.81 -31.08
C LEU A 135 5.36 -8.17 -32.16
N VAL A 136 5.19 -6.86 -32.38
CA VAL A 136 6.05 -6.07 -33.28
C VAL A 136 7.35 -5.71 -32.56
N LEU A 137 8.41 -5.39 -33.32
CA LEU A 137 9.72 -5.02 -32.76
C LEU A 137 9.64 -3.90 -31.71
N LEU A 138 8.79 -2.89 -31.95
CA LEU A 138 8.57 -1.79 -31.02
C LEU A 138 8.02 -2.27 -29.66
N ASP A 139 7.08 -3.22 -29.67
CA ASP A 139 6.54 -3.80 -28.44
C ASP A 139 7.66 -4.49 -27.65
N LYS A 140 8.50 -5.27 -28.33
CA LYS A 140 9.64 -5.97 -27.71
C LYS A 140 10.64 -5.00 -27.11
N LEU A 141 11.02 -3.94 -27.83
CA LEU A 141 11.98 -2.95 -27.35
C LEU A 141 11.47 -2.21 -26.10
N VAL A 142 10.21 -1.77 -26.10
CA VAL A 142 9.65 -1.08 -24.93
C VAL A 142 9.49 -2.03 -23.74
N LEU A 143 9.13 -3.29 -23.97
CA LEU A 143 9.12 -4.30 -22.90
C LEU A 143 10.50 -4.51 -22.29
N ILE A 144 11.56 -4.56 -23.10
CA ILE A 144 12.94 -4.64 -22.59
C ILE A 144 13.27 -3.43 -21.72
N VAL A 145 12.98 -2.20 -22.20
CA VAL A 145 13.20 -0.97 -21.42
C VAL A 145 12.45 -1.00 -20.09
N LEU A 146 11.18 -1.45 -20.10
CA LEU A 146 10.39 -1.57 -18.88
C LEU A 146 11.01 -2.59 -17.91
N ILE A 147 11.45 -3.76 -18.39
CA ILE A 147 12.09 -4.79 -17.54
C ILE A 147 13.43 -4.29 -16.96
N CYS A 148 14.16 -3.45 -17.68
CA CYS A 148 15.39 -2.84 -17.18
C CYS A 148 15.15 -1.87 -16.01
N LEU A 149 13.95 -1.29 -15.84
CA LEU A 149 13.69 -0.33 -14.76
C LEU A 149 13.75 -0.96 -13.36
N PRO A 150 13.05 -2.07 -13.05
CA PRO A 150 13.22 -2.77 -11.78
C PRO A 150 14.65 -3.23 -11.53
N ILE A 151 15.35 -3.69 -12.57
CA ILE A 151 16.75 -4.10 -12.46
C ILE A 151 17.61 -2.92 -12.02
N LEU A 152 17.50 -1.77 -12.70
CA LEU A 152 18.22 -0.56 -12.36
C LEU A 152 17.90 -0.05 -10.95
N SER A 153 16.64 -0.13 -10.54
CA SER A 153 16.20 0.20 -9.17
C SER A 153 16.88 -0.69 -8.12
N VAL A 154 16.81 -2.02 -8.28
CA VAL A 154 17.42 -2.97 -7.34
C VAL A 154 18.93 -2.78 -7.26
N PHE A 155 19.62 -2.75 -8.41
CA PHE A 155 21.08 -2.57 -8.44
C PHE A 155 21.49 -1.19 -7.91
N GLY A 156 20.75 -0.13 -8.22
CA GLY A 156 21.00 1.21 -7.71
C GLY A 156 20.87 1.28 -6.19
N THR A 157 19.85 0.63 -5.62
CA THR A 157 19.68 0.57 -4.16
C THR A 157 20.78 -0.25 -3.49
N LEU A 158 21.21 -1.37 -4.09
CA LEU A 158 22.33 -2.15 -3.57
C LEU A 158 23.64 -1.34 -3.59
N LEU A 159 23.89 -0.58 -4.66
CA LEU A 159 25.07 0.28 -4.78
C LEU A 159 25.04 1.42 -3.74
N MET A 160 23.88 2.04 -3.53
CA MET A 160 23.67 3.03 -2.49
C MET A 160 23.91 2.45 -1.10
N ASN A 161 23.48 1.21 -0.87
CA ASN A 161 23.65 0.51 0.39
C ASN A 161 25.10 0.20 0.72
N ALA A 162 25.88 -0.24 -0.29
CA ALA A 162 27.26 -0.64 -0.13
C ALA A 162 28.23 0.56 -0.07
N ASN A 163 28.06 1.53 -0.98
CA ASN A 163 29.06 2.57 -1.25
C ASN A 163 28.55 4.00 -1.07
N THR A 164 27.29 4.19 -0.66
CA THR A 164 26.63 5.51 -0.64
C THR A 164 26.56 6.21 -2.01
N ASP A 165 26.72 5.45 -3.09
CA ASP A 165 26.63 5.95 -4.46
C ASP A 165 25.19 5.81 -4.99
N ASN A 166 24.56 6.96 -5.24
CA ASN A 166 23.19 7.09 -5.73
C ASN A 166 23.08 7.37 -7.25
N SER A 167 24.17 7.26 -8.01
CA SER A 167 24.23 7.58 -9.45
C SER A 167 23.21 6.80 -10.28
N LEU A 168 23.11 5.48 -10.06
CA LEU A 168 22.14 4.62 -10.74
C LEU A 168 20.68 4.94 -10.36
N LEU A 169 20.44 5.36 -9.12
CA LEU A 169 19.11 5.78 -8.67
C LEU A 169 18.71 7.12 -9.30
N LEU A 170 19.65 8.07 -9.42
CA LEU A 170 19.43 9.32 -10.15
C LEU A 170 19.11 9.04 -11.62
N LEU A 171 19.86 8.15 -12.28
CA LEU A 171 19.56 7.71 -13.64
C LEU A 171 18.16 7.09 -13.74
N PHE A 172 17.80 6.22 -12.78
CA PHE A 172 16.47 5.61 -12.72
C PHE A 172 15.35 6.67 -12.67
N PHE A 173 15.42 7.63 -11.73
CA PHE A 173 14.39 8.66 -11.60
C PHE A 173 14.34 9.63 -12.79
N MET A 174 15.46 9.83 -13.49
CA MET A 174 15.48 10.55 -14.77
C MET A 174 14.81 9.75 -15.90
N LEU A 175 14.97 8.43 -15.94
CA LEU A 175 14.41 7.57 -16.99
C LEU A 175 12.89 7.37 -16.85
N VAL A 176 12.33 7.33 -15.65
CA VAL A 176 10.88 7.14 -15.43
C VAL A 176 10.01 8.14 -16.24
N PRO A 177 10.18 9.47 -16.13
CA PRO A 177 9.38 10.42 -16.90
C PRO A 177 9.65 10.33 -18.41
N LEU A 178 10.85 9.95 -18.84
CA LEU A 178 11.18 9.72 -20.25
C LEU A 178 10.41 8.51 -20.81
N VAL A 179 10.35 7.42 -20.05
CA VAL A 179 9.59 6.21 -20.42
C VAL A 179 8.09 6.51 -20.46
N ILE A 180 7.55 7.20 -19.45
CA ILE A 180 6.13 7.62 -19.41
C ILE A 180 5.78 8.47 -20.64
N SER A 181 6.61 9.47 -20.95
CA SER A 181 6.40 10.35 -22.10
C SER A 181 6.50 9.58 -23.42
N THR A 182 7.46 8.67 -23.55
CA THR A 182 7.66 7.85 -24.76
C THR A 182 6.49 6.90 -24.99
N VAL A 183 6.06 6.18 -23.95
CA VAL A 183 4.90 5.27 -24.00
C VAL A 183 3.64 6.03 -24.41
N LEU A 184 3.43 7.24 -23.86
CA LEU A 184 2.28 8.09 -24.19
C LEU A 184 2.32 8.60 -25.64
N ILE A 185 3.47 9.07 -26.13
CA ILE A 185 3.62 9.59 -27.50
C ILE A 185 3.48 8.47 -28.54
N LEU A 186 4.07 7.30 -28.28
CA LEU A 186 4.06 6.16 -29.20
C LEU A 186 2.83 5.26 -29.03
N CYS A 187 1.88 5.62 -28.17
CA CYS A 187 0.76 4.77 -27.76
C CYS A 187 -0.05 4.15 -28.93
N LYS A 188 -0.16 4.87 -30.06
CA LYS A 188 -0.88 4.42 -31.27
C LYS A 188 -0.12 3.40 -32.11
N LYS A 189 1.17 3.19 -31.87
CA LYS A 189 2.05 2.28 -32.63
C LYS A 189 2.19 0.89 -32.00
N PHE A 190 1.72 0.70 -30.77
CA PHE A 190 1.77 -0.60 -30.09
C PHE A 190 0.66 -1.53 -30.56
N THR A 191 0.92 -2.84 -30.53
CA THR A 191 -0.07 -3.86 -30.89
C THR A 191 -1.12 -4.13 -29.80
N PHE A 192 -0.80 -3.75 -28.56
CA PHE A 192 -1.69 -3.90 -27.40
C PHE A 192 -1.65 -2.67 -26.50
N ASP A 193 -2.55 -2.61 -25.52
CA ASP A 193 -2.56 -1.54 -24.52
C ASP A 193 -1.43 -1.73 -23.50
N ILE A 194 -0.29 -1.08 -23.76
CA ILE A 194 0.91 -1.17 -22.92
C ILE A 194 0.81 -0.37 -21.61
N PHE A 195 -0.13 0.58 -21.51
CA PHE A 195 -0.26 1.49 -20.37
C PHE A 195 -0.39 0.79 -19.02
N PRO A 196 -1.31 -0.16 -18.80
CA PRO A 196 -1.45 -0.82 -17.50
C PRO A 196 -0.18 -1.58 -17.09
N LEU A 197 0.53 -2.19 -18.05
CA LEU A 197 1.78 -2.90 -17.79
C LEU A 197 2.92 -1.94 -17.45
N ALA A 198 3.05 -0.84 -18.19
CA ALA A 198 4.06 0.18 -17.91
C ALA A 198 3.88 0.77 -16.50
N LEU A 199 2.63 1.11 -16.12
CA LEU A 199 2.31 1.63 -14.79
C LEU A 199 2.64 0.63 -13.67
N LEU A 200 2.35 -0.66 -13.88
CA LEU A 200 2.68 -1.72 -12.93
C LEU A 200 4.19 -1.86 -12.72
N ILE A 201 4.96 -1.95 -13.82
CA ILE A 201 6.41 -2.16 -13.74
C ILE A 201 7.12 -0.94 -13.16
N ILE A 202 6.72 0.27 -13.56
CA ILE A 202 7.28 1.51 -13.03
C ILE A 202 7.02 1.62 -11.53
N TYR A 203 5.80 1.33 -11.08
CA TYR A 203 5.49 1.42 -9.65
C TYR A 203 6.21 0.34 -8.84
N ALA A 204 6.30 -0.91 -9.34
CA ALA A 204 7.13 -1.95 -8.71
C ALA A 204 8.60 -1.50 -8.57
N ALA A 205 9.17 -0.91 -9.61
CA ALA A 205 10.55 -0.41 -9.58
C ALA A 205 10.72 0.72 -8.55
N ILE A 206 9.79 1.67 -8.48
CA ILE A 206 9.82 2.75 -7.47
C ILE A 206 9.73 2.18 -6.04
N LEU A 207 8.84 1.22 -5.81
CA LEU A 207 8.71 0.61 -4.49
C LEU A 207 9.96 -0.16 -4.08
N PHE A 208 10.65 -0.82 -5.03
CA PHE A 208 11.94 -1.45 -4.75
C PHE A 208 13.03 -0.45 -4.36
N VAL A 209 13.03 0.78 -4.91
CA VAL A 209 13.98 1.82 -4.47
C VAL A 209 13.83 2.04 -2.97
N THR A 210 12.60 2.27 -2.50
CA THR A 210 12.31 2.53 -1.09
C THR A 210 12.54 1.30 -0.21
N TRP A 211 11.92 0.16 -0.53
CA TRP A 211 11.82 -0.99 0.37
C TRP A 211 13.06 -1.88 0.41
N LEU A 212 14.03 -1.65 -0.49
CA LEU A 212 15.34 -2.31 -0.45
C LEU A 212 16.45 -1.42 0.15
N THR A 213 16.13 -0.19 0.60
CA THR A 213 17.10 0.79 1.14
C THR A 213 17.82 0.33 2.41
N THR A 214 17.28 -0.68 3.11
CA THR A 214 17.93 -1.29 4.27
C THR A 214 17.79 -2.81 4.19
N ASN A 215 18.62 -3.54 4.94
CA ASN A 215 18.50 -4.99 5.08
C ASN A 215 17.25 -5.39 5.86
N TYR A 216 16.72 -4.50 6.70
CA TYR A 216 15.55 -4.72 7.55
C TYR A 216 14.28 -4.13 6.95
N ILE A 217 13.14 -4.28 7.64
CA ILE A 217 11.90 -3.60 7.23
C ILE A 217 12.06 -2.08 7.33
N TYR A 218 11.37 -1.37 6.45
CA TYR A 218 11.43 0.10 6.31
C TYR A 218 10.16 0.75 6.82
N GLY A 219 10.26 1.95 7.40
CA GLY A 219 9.13 2.81 7.76
C GLY A 219 8.75 2.76 9.23
N TYR A 220 7.54 3.22 9.56
CA TYR A 220 7.07 3.44 10.93
C TYR A 220 6.08 2.34 11.34
N ASP A 221 4.84 2.41 10.83
CA ASP A 221 3.74 1.46 11.10
C ASP A 221 4.08 0.01 10.73
N SER A 222 5.06 -0.20 9.84
CA SER A 222 5.45 -1.52 9.34
C SER A 222 6.06 -2.39 10.43
N HIS A 223 6.62 -1.82 11.49
CA HIS A 223 7.22 -2.58 12.59
C HIS A 223 6.18 -3.31 13.46
N SER A 224 5.09 -2.66 13.84
CA SER A 224 4.00 -3.29 14.60
C SER A 224 3.21 -4.29 13.76
N GLU A 225 3.05 -4.01 12.46
CA GLU A 225 2.46 -4.95 11.50
C GLU A 225 3.36 -6.16 11.28
N PHE A 226 4.67 -5.96 11.26
CA PHE A 226 5.64 -7.05 11.19
C PHE A 226 5.60 -7.91 12.44
N TYR A 227 5.49 -7.33 13.64
CA TYR A 227 5.29 -8.10 14.86
C TYR A 227 4.05 -9.01 14.77
N SER A 228 2.90 -8.47 14.37
CA SER A 228 1.64 -9.22 14.21
C SER A 228 1.78 -10.39 13.23
N PHE A 229 2.50 -10.15 12.12
CA PHE A 229 2.87 -11.19 11.17
C PHE A 229 3.80 -12.25 11.82
N ARG A 230 4.86 -11.83 12.52
CA ARG A 230 5.87 -12.75 13.08
C ARG A 230 5.31 -13.65 14.16
N ILE A 231 4.45 -13.16 15.04
CA ILE A 231 3.80 -14.00 16.07
C ILE A 231 2.91 -15.07 15.42
N THR A 232 2.15 -14.68 14.39
CA THR A 232 1.30 -15.61 13.61
C THR A 232 2.13 -16.65 12.86
N GLU A 233 3.21 -16.22 12.22
CA GLU A 233 4.08 -17.08 11.42
C GLU A 233 4.85 -18.08 12.29
N LYS A 234 5.37 -17.65 13.44
CA LYS A 234 6.10 -18.54 14.36
C LYS A 234 5.17 -19.58 14.98
N ALA A 235 3.98 -19.17 15.42
CA ALA A 235 2.98 -20.08 15.98
C ALA A 235 2.31 -20.97 14.93
N SER A 236 2.42 -20.63 13.64
CA SER A 236 1.62 -21.24 12.56
C SER A 236 0.11 -21.26 12.86
N LEU A 237 -0.32 -20.25 13.62
CA LEU A 237 -1.66 -20.06 14.15
C LEU A 237 -1.80 -18.55 14.39
N TRP A 238 -2.90 -17.98 13.91
CA TRP A 238 -3.30 -16.62 14.27
C TRP A 238 -4.17 -16.67 15.52
N ASN A 239 -3.75 -15.92 16.54
CA ASN A 239 -4.47 -15.79 17.78
C ASN A 239 -4.97 -14.34 17.97
N PRO A 240 -6.29 -14.09 17.97
CA PRO A 240 -6.83 -12.75 18.15
C PRO A 240 -6.83 -12.27 19.61
N THR A 241 -6.50 -13.11 20.60
CA THR A 241 -6.52 -12.74 22.03
C THR A 241 -5.15 -12.42 22.63
N GLU A 242 -4.05 -12.80 21.97
CA GLU A 242 -2.67 -12.57 22.41
C GLU A 242 -2.08 -11.28 21.82
N SER A 243 -2.57 -10.11 22.24
CA SER A 243 -1.91 -8.84 21.89
C SER A 243 -2.17 -7.73 22.89
N SER A 244 -1.15 -6.90 23.15
CA SER A 244 -1.23 -5.61 23.87
C SER A 244 -1.97 -4.53 23.06
N LEU A 245 -2.64 -3.59 23.75
CA LEU A 245 -3.53 -2.53 23.20
C LEU A 245 -3.05 -1.78 21.95
N GLU A 246 -1.75 -1.46 21.81
CA GLU A 246 -1.24 -0.72 20.64
C GLU A 246 -1.07 -1.60 19.39
N ILE A 247 -0.90 -2.91 19.57
CA ILE A 247 -0.70 -3.90 18.48
C ILE A 247 -2.05 -4.52 18.06
N GLU A 248 -3.05 -4.51 18.94
CA GLU A 248 -4.38 -5.09 18.74
C GLU A 248 -5.04 -4.67 17.42
N LYS A 249 -4.91 -3.39 17.02
CA LYS A 249 -5.54 -2.89 15.78
C LYS A 249 -4.93 -3.52 14.52
N GLY A 250 -3.64 -3.85 14.56
CA GLY A 250 -2.93 -4.54 13.48
C GLY A 250 -3.28 -6.02 13.43
N ASN A 251 -3.33 -6.68 14.59
CA ASN A 251 -3.59 -8.12 14.69
C ASN A 251 -4.98 -8.53 14.17
N ALA A 252 -5.96 -7.61 14.16
CA ALA A 252 -7.31 -7.88 13.64
C ALA A 252 -7.35 -7.96 12.10
N MET A 253 -6.26 -7.60 11.41
CA MET A 253 -6.20 -7.50 9.96
C MET A 253 -5.49 -8.73 9.37
N LEU A 254 -6.24 -9.60 8.70
CA LEU A 254 -5.71 -10.78 8.01
C LEU A 254 -4.67 -10.43 6.93
N SER A 255 -4.71 -9.22 6.41
CA SER A 255 -3.74 -8.70 5.45
C SER A 255 -2.32 -8.54 6.04
N VAL A 256 -2.15 -8.55 7.37
CA VAL A 256 -0.84 -8.49 8.04
C VAL A 256 -0.63 -9.61 9.06
N THR A 257 -1.54 -10.57 9.16
CA THR A 257 -1.37 -11.77 10.00
C THR A 257 -1.33 -13.04 9.14
N ILE A 258 -2.49 -13.54 8.70
CA ILE A 258 -2.62 -14.78 7.93
C ILE A 258 -2.00 -14.67 6.53
N LEU A 259 -2.27 -13.59 5.79
CA LEU A 259 -1.78 -13.43 4.43
C LEU A 259 -0.24 -13.47 4.32
N PRO A 260 0.53 -12.66 5.09
CA PRO A 260 1.99 -12.73 5.01
C PRO A 260 2.55 -14.05 5.55
N ALA A 261 1.89 -14.67 6.55
CA ALA A 261 2.25 -16.01 7.03
C ALA A 261 2.14 -17.06 5.92
N ILE A 262 1.07 -17.03 5.13
CA ILE A 262 0.90 -17.93 3.98
C ILE A 262 2.04 -17.74 2.97
N TYR A 263 2.35 -16.50 2.57
CA TYR A 263 3.45 -16.24 1.64
C TYR A 263 4.79 -16.71 2.20
N ALA A 264 5.10 -16.41 3.47
CA ALA A 264 6.33 -16.85 4.13
C ALA A 264 6.48 -18.37 4.13
N LYS A 265 5.44 -19.09 4.62
CA LYS A 265 5.44 -20.54 4.78
C LYS A 265 5.46 -21.28 3.44
N VAL A 266 4.74 -20.82 2.44
CA VAL A 266 4.70 -21.48 1.12
C VAL A 266 5.95 -21.18 0.31
N MET A 267 6.39 -19.93 0.25
CA MET A 267 7.59 -19.55 -0.52
C MET A 267 8.90 -19.94 0.19
N GLY A 268 8.88 -20.18 1.50
CA GLY A 268 10.09 -20.46 2.27
C GLY A 268 11.05 -19.27 2.31
N ILE A 269 10.51 -18.05 2.34
CA ILE A 269 11.31 -16.81 2.45
C ILE A 269 11.40 -16.35 3.89
N ASP A 270 12.51 -15.70 4.23
CA ASP A 270 12.60 -14.96 5.48
C ASP A 270 11.53 -13.86 5.53
N ALA A 271 11.01 -13.64 6.74
CA ALA A 271 9.86 -12.79 6.97
C ALA A 271 10.08 -11.34 6.51
N ALA A 272 11.29 -10.77 6.68
CA ALA A 272 11.54 -9.39 6.26
C ALA A 272 11.34 -9.25 4.74
N TRP A 273 11.69 -10.27 3.96
CA TRP A 273 11.54 -10.26 2.50
C TRP A 273 10.08 -10.35 2.03
N VAL A 274 9.15 -10.81 2.88
CA VAL A 274 7.72 -10.71 2.59
C VAL A 274 7.32 -9.24 2.49
N PHE A 275 7.72 -8.41 3.45
CA PHE A 275 7.38 -6.97 3.44
C PHE A 275 8.24 -6.17 2.44
N LYS A 276 9.46 -6.63 2.13
CA LYS A 276 10.38 -5.92 1.23
C LYS A 276 10.25 -6.27 -0.25
N VAL A 277 9.66 -7.42 -0.59
CA VAL A 277 9.52 -7.87 -1.99
C VAL A 277 8.10 -8.31 -2.34
N VAL A 278 7.50 -9.20 -1.54
CA VAL A 278 6.16 -9.74 -1.86
C VAL A 278 5.10 -8.64 -1.82
N TYR A 279 5.01 -7.88 -0.72
CA TYR A 279 4.02 -6.82 -0.58
C TYR A 279 4.22 -5.68 -1.59
N PRO A 280 5.46 -5.24 -1.90
CA PRO A 280 5.67 -4.22 -2.93
C PRO A 280 5.17 -4.67 -4.30
N LEU A 281 5.40 -5.94 -4.66
CA LEU A 281 4.88 -6.51 -5.89
C LEU A 281 3.35 -6.62 -5.88
N LEU A 282 2.73 -6.96 -4.75
CA LEU A 282 1.27 -6.95 -4.63
C LEU A 282 0.70 -5.52 -4.76
N ALA A 283 1.32 -4.54 -4.10
CA ALA A 283 0.95 -3.13 -4.19
C ALA A 283 1.12 -2.57 -5.61
N ALA A 284 2.07 -3.10 -6.39
CA ALA A 284 2.30 -2.71 -7.78
C ALA A 284 1.08 -2.97 -8.69
N PHE A 285 0.17 -3.87 -8.30
CA PHE A 285 -1.09 -4.08 -9.02
C PHE A 285 -2.12 -2.95 -8.81
N VAL A 286 -1.96 -2.08 -7.80
CA VAL A 286 -2.91 -0.98 -7.56
C VAL A 286 -3.00 -0.03 -8.76
N PRO A 287 -1.91 0.54 -9.31
CA PRO A 287 -1.95 1.32 -10.55
C PRO A 287 -2.56 0.58 -11.74
N PHE A 288 -2.28 -0.71 -11.87
CA PHE A 288 -2.83 -1.54 -12.94
C PHE A 288 -4.36 -1.60 -12.88
N ILE A 289 -4.91 -1.88 -11.69
CA ILE A 289 -6.35 -1.97 -11.46
C ILE A 289 -6.99 -0.58 -11.55
N LEU A 290 -6.32 0.45 -11.02
CA LEU A 290 -6.78 1.83 -11.04
C LEU A 290 -6.92 2.36 -12.46
N TYR A 291 -6.00 2.00 -13.35
CA TYR A 291 -6.11 2.31 -14.78
C TYR A 291 -7.40 1.75 -15.38
N GLN A 292 -7.75 0.49 -15.09
CA GLN A 292 -9.00 -0.12 -15.56
C GLN A 292 -10.24 0.61 -15.02
N PHE A 293 -10.22 1.03 -13.75
CA PHE A 293 -11.29 1.84 -13.18
C PHE A 293 -11.44 3.19 -13.89
N PHE A 294 -10.34 3.89 -14.15
CA PHE A 294 -10.39 5.18 -14.84
C PHE A 294 -10.88 5.09 -16.29
N LEU A 295 -10.63 3.97 -16.98
CA LEU A 295 -11.17 3.73 -18.32
C LEU A 295 -12.70 3.62 -18.36
N LEU A 296 -13.37 3.36 -17.23
CA LEU A 296 -14.84 3.36 -17.18
C LEU A 296 -15.44 4.75 -17.35
N HIS A 297 -14.66 5.81 -17.05
CA HIS A 297 -15.17 7.17 -16.95
C HIS A 297 -14.39 8.18 -17.79
N THR A 298 -13.22 7.80 -18.31
CA THR A 298 -12.31 8.72 -19.01
C THR A 298 -11.60 8.07 -20.20
N LYS A 299 -10.88 8.87 -20.99
CA LYS A 299 -10.06 8.40 -22.12
C LYS A 299 -8.76 7.74 -21.64
N ARG A 300 -8.15 6.91 -22.48
CA ARG A 300 -6.90 6.17 -22.16
C ARG A 300 -5.77 7.04 -21.67
N GLU A 301 -5.57 8.22 -22.26
CA GLU A 301 -4.51 9.15 -21.86
C GLU A 301 -4.79 9.82 -20.51
N ALA A 302 -6.04 10.18 -20.26
CA ALA A 302 -6.49 10.74 -18.98
C ALA A 302 -6.32 9.72 -17.84
N ALA A 303 -6.70 8.47 -18.09
CA ALA A 303 -6.49 7.36 -17.17
C ALA A 303 -4.99 7.15 -16.89
N PHE A 304 -4.16 7.12 -17.93
CA PHE A 304 -2.72 6.89 -17.77
C PHE A 304 -2.02 8.00 -16.95
N LEU A 305 -2.27 9.27 -17.31
CA LEU A 305 -1.69 10.42 -16.60
C LEU A 305 -2.26 10.60 -15.19
N GLY A 306 -3.54 10.27 -14.99
CA GLY A 306 -4.16 10.23 -13.67
C GLY A 306 -3.52 9.18 -12.76
N VAL A 307 -3.27 7.96 -13.27
CA VAL A 307 -2.55 6.95 -12.49
C VAL A 307 -1.09 7.34 -12.25
N PHE A 308 -0.43 7.98 -13.22
CA PHE A 308 0.93 8.50 -12.99
C PHE A 308 0.97 9.53 -11.86
N LEU A 309 -0.01 10.46 -11.81
CA LEU A 309 -0.15 11.39 -10.66
C LEU A 309 -0.37 10.64 -9.34
N PHE A 310 -1.18 9.58 -9.33
CA PHE A 310 -1.37 8.75 -8.14
C PHE A 310 -0.06 8.07 -7.68
N ILE A 311 0.73 7.53 -8.62
CA ILE A 311 2.07 6.96 -8.35
C ILE A 311 2.99 8.02 -7.75
N THR A 312 3.04 9.22 -8.33
CA THR A 312 3.87 10.33 -7.85
C THR A 312 3.58 10.73 -6.40
N HIS A 313 2.34 10.54 -5.93
CA HIS A 313 1.97 10.77 -4.53
C HIS A 313 2.16 9.55 -3.61
N SER A 314 2.59 8.41 -4.14
CA SER A 314 2.67 7.13 -3.43
C SER A 314 4.07 6.52 -3.51
N LEU A 315 5.12 7.33 -3.63
CA LEU A 315 6.50 6.89 -3.92
C LEU A 315 7.12 6.00 -2.82
N GLU A 316 6.82 6.28 -1.55
CA GLU A 316 7.26 5.44 -0.42
C GLU A 316 6.36 4.21 -0.22
N GLY A 317 5.31 4.08 -1.02
CA GLY A 317 4.23 3.12 -0.85
C GLY A 317 2.90 3.77 -0.51
N LEU A 318 1.95 2.92 -0.13
CA LEU A 318 0.58 3.33 0.17
C LEU A 318 0.38 3.57 1.67
N GLY A 319 1.40 3.99 2.42
CA GLY A 319 1.36 4.08 3.87
C GLY A 319 1.79 2.75 4.52
N SER A 320 1.05 2.30 5.53
CA SER A 320 1.37 1.04 6.21
C SER A 320 1.17 -0.19 5.30
N ILE A 321 1.77 -1.33 5.65
CA ILE A 321 1.73 -2.54 4.82
C ILE A 321 0.30 -3.06 4.64
N LYS A 322 -0.53 -3.01 5.70
CA LYS A 322 -1.96 -3.39 5.62
C LYS A 322 -2.75 -2.51 4.63
N GLU A 323 -2.36 -1.24 4.45
CA GLU A 323 -3.01 -0.33 3.48
C GLU A 323 -2.85 -0.78 2.04
N TRP A 324 -1.81 -1.55 1.73
CA TRP A 324 -1.47 -1.89 0.36
C TRP A 324 -2.48 -2.88 -0.20
N ILE A 325 -2.74 -3.96 0.55
CA ILE A 325 -3.76 -4.95 0.23
C ILE A 325 -5.16 -4.34 0.28
N ALA A 326 -5.44 -3.49 1.28
CA ALA A 326 -6.72 -2.80 1.35
C ALA A 326 -7.00 -1.91 0.13
N THR A 327 -5.96 -1.26 -0.44
CA THR A 327 -6.14 -0.42 -1.63
C THR A 327 -6.51 -1.25 -2.87
N ILE A 328 -5.97 -2.47 -3.01
CA ILE A 328 -6.37 -3.40 -4.08
C ILE A 328 -7.89 -3.63 -4.01
N PHE A 329 -8.41 -4.00 -2.83
CA PHE A 329 -9.85 -4.23 -2.65
C PHE A 329 -10.68 -2.97 -2.83
N TYR A 330 -10.20 -1.83 -2.33
CA TYR A 330 -10.88 -0.55 -2.48
C TYR A 330 -11.08 -0.17 -3.95
N VAL A 331 -10.03 -0.26 -4.77
CA VAL A 331 -10.11 0.04 -6.20
C VAL A 331 -10.94 -1.01 -6.94
N LEU A 332 -10.81 -2.30 -6.58
CA LEU A 332 -11.63 -3.36 -7.18
C LEU A 332 -13.11 -3.19 -6.88
N LEU A 333 -13.48 -2.77 -5.66
CA LEU A 333 -14.88 -2.48 -5.29
C LEU A 333 -15.44 -1.35 -6.17
N LEU A 334 -14.71 -0.24 -6.32
CA LEU A 334 -15.11 0.84 -7.24
C LEU A 334 -15.24 0.32 -8.68
N PHE A 335 -14.26 -0.44 -9.16
CA PHE A 335 -14.27 -1.01 -10.50
C PHE A 335 -15.50 -1.89 -10.75
N ILE A 336 -15.84 -2.81 -9.84
CA ILE A 336 -16.99 -3.71 -10.04
C ILE A 336 -18.34 -3.01 -9.87
N ILE A 337 -18.43 -2.01 -8.98
CA ILE A 337 -19.67 -1.25 -8.77
C ILE A 337 -19.99 -0.48 -10.04
N PHE A 338 -19.03 0.27 -10.58
CA PHE A 338 -19.21 1.16 -11.72
C PHE A 338 -18.99 0.51 -13.09
N SER A 339 -18.63 -0.78 -13.15
CA SER A 339 -18.61 -1.54 -14.42
C SER A 339 -20.01 -1.98 -14.84
N ASP A 340 -20.41 -1.63 -16.06
CA ASP A 340 -21.66 -2.05 -16.69
C ASP A 340 -21.56 -3.46 -17.32
N LYS A 341 -20.34 -3.97 -17.46
CA LYS A 341 -20.03 -5.27 -18.06
C LYS A 341 -20.36 -6.46 -17.16
N ILE A 342 -20.60 -6.25 -15.85
CA ILE A 342 -20.82 -7.33 -14.87
C ILE A 342 -22.32 -7.60 -14.65
N PRO A 343 -22.82 -8.82 -14.88
CA PRO A 343 -24.17 -9.22 -14.49
C PRO A 343 -24.43 -9.04 -12.99
N SER A 344 -25.67 -8.68 -12.61
CA SER A 344 -26.03 -8.35 -11.22
C SER A 344 -25.64 -9.43 -10.19
N SER A 345 -25.93 -10.71 -10.47
CA SER A 345 -25.58 -11.83 -9.56
C SER A 345 -24.07 -11.95 -9.32
N LYS A 346 -23.28 -11.90 -10.39
CA LYS A 346 -21.80 -11.98 -10.32
C LYS A 346 -21.22 -10.76 -9.61
N ARG A 347 -21.82 -9.57 -9.81
CA ARG A 347 -21.42 -8.34 -9.13
C ARG A 347 -21.67 -8.42 -7.63
N LYS A 348 -22.83 -8.92 -7.20
CA LYS A 348 -23.13 -9.14 -5.77
C LYS A 348 -22.11 -10.10 -5.14
N MET A 349 -21.79 -11.21 -5.81
CA MET A 349 -20.79 -12.16 -5.32
C MET A 349 -19.39 -11.53 -5.22
N LEU A 350 -18.93 -10.83 -6.26
CA LEU A 350 -17.64 -10.12 -6.23
C LEU A 350 -17.61 -9.02 -5.16
N PHE A 351 -18.73 -8.31 -4.96
CA PHE A 351 -18.86 -7.30 -3.92
C PHE A 351 -18.74 -7.91 -2.54
N ILE A 352 -19.42 -9.03 -2.23
CA ILE A 352 -19.28 -9.75 -0.96
C ILE A 352 -17.82 -10.11 -0.70
N LEU A 353 -17.15 -10.72 -1.69
CA LEU A 353 -15.77 -11.18 -1.57
C LEU A 353 -14.77 -10.03 -1.36
N PHE A 354 -14.90 -8.94 -2.13
CA PHE A 354 -13.98 -7.81 -2.03
C PHE A 354 -14.31 -6.87 -0.87
N ALA A 355 -15.58 -6.76 -0.46
CA ALA A 355 -15.99 -6.04 0.75
C ALA A 355 -15.43 -6.73 1.99
N GLY A 356 -15.61 -8.05 2.09
CA GLY A 356 -14.97 -8.85 3.13
C GLY A 356 -13.46 -8.71 3.09
N GLY A 357 -12.85 -8.78 1.90
CA GLY A 357 -11.41 -8.55 1.72
C GLY A 357 -10.93 -7.19 2.22
N LEU A 358 -11.67 -6.10 1.94
CA LEU A 358 -11.35 -4.76 2.43
C LEU A 358 -11.47 -4.67 3.97
N VAL A 359 -12.55 -5.22 4.54
CA VAL A 359 -12.84 -5.21 5.99
C VAL A 359 -11.72 -5.88 6.77
N VAL A 360 -11.30 -7.07 6.35
CA VAL A 360 -10.21 -7.80 7.03
C VAL A 360 -8.81 -7.30 6.66
N SER A 361 -8.71 -6.30 5.77
CA SER A 361 -7.42 -5.73 5.37
C SER A 361 -7.08 -4.42 6.06
N HIS A 362 -8.05 -3.51 6.26
CA HIS A 362 -7.80 -2.24 6.93
C HIS A 362 -9.10 -1.57 7.44
N TYR A 363 -9.16 -1.30 8.75
CA TYR A 363 -10.32 -0.68 9.38
C TYR A 363 -10.61 0.75 8.90
N SER A 364 -9.64 1.69 8.94
CA SER A 364 -9.86 3.08 8.49
C SER A 364 -10.28 3.19 7.03
N LYS A 365 -9.63 2.46 6.10
CA LYS A 365 -10.06 2.45 4.68
C LYS A 365 -11.46 1.87 4.50
N SER A 366 -11.83 0.87 5.29
CA SER A 366 -13.18 0.33 5.29
C SER A 366 -14.20 1.37 5.77
N TYR A 367 -13.90 2.12 6.85
CA TYR A 367 -14.78 3.19 7.32
C TYR A 367 -14.91 4.34 6.31
N ILE A 368 -13.82 4.72 5.63
CA ILE A 368 -13.88 5.72 4.55
C ILE A 368 -14.72 5.20 3.38
N PHE A 369 -14.55 3.94 2.98
CA PHE A 369 -15.35 3.34 1.90
C PHE A 369 -16.84 3.27 2.28
N MET A 370 -17.13 2.86 3.52
CA MET A 370 -18.48 2.84 4.10
C MET A 370 -19.13 4.23 4.07
N PHE A 371 -18.39 5.26 4.48
CA PHE A 371 -18.83 6.65 4.41
C PHE A 371 -19.21 7.03 2.96
N ILE A 372 -18.36 6.71 1.99
CA ILE A 372 -18.63 6.99 0.58
C ILE A 372 -19.88 6.26 0.09
N LEU A 373 -20.06 4.97 0.42
CA LEU A 373 -21.26 4.22 0.04
C LEU A 373 -22.53 4.84 0.63
N ILE A 374 -22.52 5.21 1.92
CA ILE A 374 -23.65 5.85 2.59
C ILE A 374 -23.99 7.16 1.89
N PHE A 375 -23.01 8.03 1.63
CA PHE A 375 -23.26 9.33 1.01
C PHE A 375 -23.78 9.20 -0.43
N ILE A 376 -23.23 8.28 -1.23
CA ILE A 376 -23.75 8.03 -2.59
C ILE A 376 -25.20 7.54 -2.52
N TRP A 377 -25.52 6.63 -1.59
CA TRP A 377 -26.88 6.14 -1.41
C TRP A 377 -27.85 7.23 -0.93
N VAL A 378 -27.45 8.07 0.05
CA VAL A 378 -28.25 9.21 0.51
C VAL A 378 -28.51 10.20 -0.63
N ILE A 379 -27.51 10.49 -1.47
CA ILE A 379 -27.67 11.34 -2.65
C ILE A 379 -28.62 10.66 -3.66
N SER A 380 -28.47 9.35 -3.89
CA SER A 380 -29.39 8.56 -4.74
C SER A 380 -30.84 8.71 -4.29
N PHE A 381 -31.08 8.57 -2.99
CA PHE A 381 -32.40 8.68 -2.37
C PHE A 381 -32.95 10.10 -2.47
N ALA A 382 -32.15 11.11 -2.10
CA ALA A 382 -32.54 12.52 -2.17
C ALA A 382 -32.87 12.97 -3.60
N MET A 383 -32.11 12.49 -4.60
CA MET A 383 -32.34 12.78 -6.02
C MET A 383 -33.45 11.94 -6.64
N LYS A 384 -34.02 10.96 -5.92
CA LYS A 384 -34.98 9.96 -6.45
C LYS A 384 -34.46 9.29 -7.73
N LYS A 385 -33.15 8.99 -7.76
CA LYS A 385 -32.46 8.33 -8.87
C LYS A 385 -32.00 6.94 -8.41
N ASN A 386 -32.03 5.96 -9.31
CA ASN A 386 -31.45 4.64 -9.06
C ASN A 386 -29.98 4.65 -9.50
N LEU A 387 -29.08 4.93 -8.55
CA LEU A 387 -27.64 4.76 -8.77
C LEU A 387 -27.25 3.28 -8.53
N ARG A 388 -26.06 2.89 -8.99
CA ARG A 388 -25.54 1.52 -8.81
C ARG A 388 -25.30 1.11 -7.37
N VAL A 389 -25.05 2.07 -6.47
CA VAL A 389 -24.93 1.79 -5.03
C VAL A 389 -26.33 1.61 -4.44
N THR A 390 -26.67 0.38 -4.07
CA THR A 390 -27.97 0.03 -3.50
C THR A 390 -27.93 -0.02 -1.97
N LEU A 391 -29.10 0.11 -1.32
CA LEU A 391 -29.22 -0.05 0.13
C LEU A 391 -28.68 -1.41 0.61
N ASP A 392 -28.97 -2.49 -0.13
CA ASP A 392 -28.45 -3.83 0.18
C ASP A 392 -26.91 -3.85 0.27
N MET A 393 -26.21 -3.16 -0.64
CA MET A 393 -24.75 -3.09 -0.61
C MET A 393 -24.25 -2.31 0.63
N VAL A 394 -24.93 -1.22 0.98
CA VAL A 394 -24.60 -0.40 2.15
C VAL A 394 -24.79 -1.21 3.44
N LEU A 395 -25.96 -1.83 3.61
CA LEU A 395 -26.29 -2.65 4.78
C LEU A 395 -25.35 -3.85 4.91
N LEU A 396 -25.09 -4.55 3.80
CA LEU A 396 -24.15 -5.68 3.78
C LEU A 396 -22.74 -5.25 4.22
N PHE A 397 -22.24 -4.13 3.71
CA PHE A 397 -20.91 -3.64 4.09
C PHE A 397 -20.86 -3.23 5.56
N LEU A 398 -21.89 -2.51 6.06
CA LEU A 398 -22.04 -2.14 7.47
C LEU A 398 -22.03 -3.39 8.36
N SER A 399 -22.81 -4.41 8.01
CA SER A 399 -22.88 -5.66 8.76
C SER A 399 -21.53 -6.37 8.80
N MET A 400 -20.85 -6.53 7.65
CA MET A 400 -19.53 -7.15 7.61
C MET A 400 -18.50 -6.38 8.46
N ALA A 401 -18.47 -5.05 8.31
CA ALA A 401 -17.54 -4.19 9.03
C ALA A 401 -17.78 -4.26 10.54
N PHE A 402 -19.00 -4.03 11.02
CA PHE A 402 -19.28 -4.00 12.45
C PHE A 402 -19.20 -5.38 13.10
N VAL A 403 -19.65 -6.45 12.43
CA VAL A 403 -19.47 -7.81 12.94
C VAL A 403 -17.99 -8.12 13.13
N TRP A 404 -17.14 -7.78 12.15
CA TRP A 404 -15.70 -8.00 12.33
C TRP A 404 -15.12 -7.09 13.43
N TYR A 405 -15.35 -5.78 13.37
CA TYR A 405 -14.65 -4.84 14.24
C TYR A 405 -15.09 -4.81 15.71
N ILE A 406 -16.29 -5.30 16.02
CA ILE A 406 -16.79 -5.41 17.39
C ILE A 406 -16.33 -6.71 18.03
N PHE A 407 -16.43 -7.84 17.31
CA PHE A 407 -16.16 -9.16 17.88
C PHE A 407 -14.68 -9.57 17.82
N MET A 408 -13.89 -8.94 16.95
CA MET A 408 -12.45 -9.21 16.89
C MET A 408 -11.67 -8.37 17.89
N ILE A 409 -10.72 -9.01 18.58
CA ILE A 409 -9.68 -8.36 19.41
C ILE A 409 -10.27 -7.34 20.39
N HIS A 410 -11.15 -7.81 21.27
CA HIS A 410 -11.81 -7.02 22.31
C HIS A 410 -12.52 -5.74 21.81
N GLY A 411 -12.83 -5.64 20.51
CA GLY A 411 -13.45 -4.46 19.91
C GLY A 411 -12.49 -3.29 19.64
N ALA A 412 -11.18 -3.48 19.73
CA ALA A 412 -10.18 -2.40 19.66
C ALA A 412 -10.30 -1.52 18.40
N THR A 413 -10.66 -2.11 17.26
CA THR A 413 -10.87 -1.38 16.00
C THR A 413 -12.14 -0.52 16.03
N PHE A 414 -13.20 -0.99 16.70
CA PHE A 414 -14.43 -0.24 16.88
C PHE A 414 -14.24 0.90 17.89
N GLU A 415 -13.55 0.63 19.00
CA GLU A 415 -13.17 1.66 19.98
C GLU A 415 -12.31 2.77 19.36
N ALA A 416 -11.43 2.43 18.41
CA ALA A 416 -10.67 3.44 17.66
C ALA A 416 -11.58 4.38 16.84
N LEU A 417 -12.67 3.87 16.27
CA LEU A 417 -13.67 4.69 15.57
C LEU A 417 -14.40 5.61 16.55
N LEU A 418 -14.86 5.07 17.69
CA LEU A 418 -15.56 5.85 18.72
C LEU A 418 -14.66 6.95 19.31
N SER A 419 -13.41 6.62 19.62
CA SER A 419 -12.39 7.57 20.07
C SER A 419 -12.18 8.69 19.06
N THR A 420 -12.04 8.35 17.77
CA THR A 420 -11.89 9.35 16.69
C THR A 420 -13.14 10.25 16.60
N ALA A 421 -14.34 9.67 16.63
CA ALA A 421 -15.58 10.44 16.58
C ALA A 421 -15.73 11.38 17.79
N ASN A 422 -15.37 10.91 18.98
CA ASN A 422 -15.40 11.72 20.21
C ASN A 422 -14.39 12.87 20.16
N ASN A 423 -13.19 12.62 19.65
CA ASN A 423 -12.16 13.66 19.49
C ASN A 423 -12.62 14.74 18.51
N ILE A 424 -13.18 14.35 17.36
CA ILE A 424 -13.74 15.30 16.39
C ILE A 424 -14.89 16.10 17.02
N TYR A 425 -15.81 15.44 17.73
CA TYR A 425 -16.94 16.10 18.38
C TYR A 425 -16.49 17.15 19.41
N LYS A 426 -15.55 16.80 20.29
CA LYS A 426 -15.00 17.72 21.29
C LYS A 426 -14.29 18.92 20.64
N SER A 427 -13.44 18.67 19.64
CA SER A 427 -12.72 19.75 18.97
C SER A 427 -13.62 20.63 18.11
N LEU A 428 -14.76 20.14 17.63
CA LEU A 428 -15.73 20.98 16.93
C LEU A 428 -16.33 22.07 17.82
N THR A 429 -16.49 21.82 19.13
CA THR A 429 -17.06 22.82 20.04
C THR A 429 -16.01 23.79 20.57
N THR A 430 -14.74 23.39 20.67
CA THR A 430 -13.67 24.17 21.29
C THR A 430 -12.70 24.82 20.28
N GLU A 431 -12.40 24.15 19.16
CA GLU A 431 -11.26 24.47 18.29
C GLU A 431 -11.67 24.83 16.86
N PHE A 432 -12.96 24.78 16.51
CA PHE A 432 -13.42 24.93 15.13
C PHE A 432 -12.95 26.22 14.46
N PHE A 433 -13.01 27.36 15.16
CA PHE A 433 -12.59 28.67 14.66
C PHE A 433 -11.09 28.95 14.84
N ASN A 434 -10.32 28.06 15.46
CA ASN A 434 -8.88 28.21 15.60
C ASN A 434 -8.15 27.58 14.40
N PRO A 435 -7.53 28.35 13.48
CA PRO A 435 -6.83 27.79 12.32
C PRO A 435 -5.63 26.91 12.70
N GLU A 436 -5.00 27.16 13.86
CA GLU A 436 -3.83 26.39 14.34
C GLU A 436 -4.19 24.96 14.77
N SER A 437 -5.48 24.68 15.01
CA SER A 437 -5.96 23.32 15.28
C SER A 437 -6.02 22.42 14.03
N ARG A 438 -5.69 22.97 12.86
CA ARG A 438 -5.54 22.18 11.63
C ARG A 438 -4.09 21.74 11.58
N GLY A 439 -3.79 20.49 11.91
CA GLY A 439 -2.43 19.96 12.04
C GLY A 439 -1.41 20.42 10.98
N PRO A 440 -0.10 20.31 11.27
CA PRO A 440 0.96 20.98 10.51
C PRO A 440 0.98 20.64 9.01
N THR A 441 0.57 19.42 8.62
CA THR A 441 0.45 19.05 7.21
C THR A 441 -0.61 19.87 6.47
N ILE A 442 -1.76 20.16 7.09
CA ILE A 442 -2.78 21.02 6.48
C ILE A 442 -2.24 22.44 6.37
N MET A 443 -1.71 23.00 7.46
CA MET A 443 -1.16 24.36 7.46
C MET A 443 -0.09 24.55 6.37
N THR A 444 0.75 23.54 6.16
CA THR A 444 1.74 23.51 5.06
C THR A 444 1.05 23.50 3.69
N ALA A 445 0.02 22.66 3.52
CA ALA A 445 -0.71 22.51 2.26
C ALA A 445 -1.55 23.74 1.89
N ILE A 446 -2.00 24.54 2.86
CA ILE A 446 -2.70 25.82 2.60
C ILE A 446 -1.76 27.03 2.60
N GLY A 447 -0.46 26.82 2.80
CA GLY A 447 0.57 27.86 2.69
C GLY A 447 0.80 28.70 3.94
N LEU A 448 0.28 28.31 5.11
CA LEU A 448 0.53 29.00 6.39
C LEU A 448 1.93 28.71 6.96
N ILE A 449 2.55 27.60 6.57
CA ILE A 449 3.93 27.27 6.96
C ILE A 449 4.85 27.52 5.76
N SER A 450 5.83 28.42 5.92
CA SER A 450 6.81 28.75 4.89
C SER A 450 7.71 27.56 4.56
N PRO A 451 7.99 27.26 3.27
CA PRO A 451 8.99 26.26 2.92
C PRO A 451 10.40 26.68 3.36
N PRO A 452 11.29 25.73 3.66
CA PRO A 452 12.64 26.04 4.13
C PRO A 452 13.53 26.68 3.05
N THR A 453 13.31 26.40 1.77
CA THR A 453 14.15 26.92 0.67
C THR A 453 13.34 27.25 -0.59
N TYR A 454 13.96 27.99 -1.52
CA TYR A 454 13.37 28.33 -2.82
C TYR A 454 12.98 27.10 -3.66
N LEU A 455 13.76 26.01 -3.62
CA LEU A 455 13.39 24.78 -4.32
C LEU A 455 12.12 24.13 -3.73
N HIS A 456 11.93 24.22 -2.41
CA HIS A 456 10.70 23.75 -1.78
C HIS A 456 9.50 24.64 -2.13
N ILE A 457 9.70 25.94 -2.32
CA ILE A 457 8.67 26.85 -2.88
C ILE A 457 8.29 26.37 -4.29
N ILE A 458 9.26 26.11 -5.17
CA ILE A 458 8.99 25.64 -6.54
C ILE A 458 8.27 24.29 -6.54
N SER A 459 8.70 23.33 -5.72
CA SER A 459 8.01 22.05 -5.54
C SER A 459 6.56 22.23 -5.10
N ARG A 460 6.31 23.16 -4.16
CA ARG A 460 4.97 23.50 -3.69
C ARG A 460 4.13 24.13 -4.81
N VAL A 461 4.71 24.97 -5.67
CA VAL A 461 4.03 25.51 -6.85
C VAL A 461 3.56 24.37 -7.77
N PHE A 462 4.41 23.39 -8.05
CA PHE A 462 4.01 22.23 -8.86
C PHE A 462 2.89 21.40 -8.19
N PHE A 463 2.92 21.24 -6.87
CA PHE A 463 1.79 20.65 -6.12
C PHE A 463 0.50 21.47 -6.29
N TYR A 464 0.56 22.80 -6.17
CA TYR A 464 -0.62 23.64 -6.37
C TYR A 464 -1.12 23.62 -7.82
N LEU A 465 -0.23 23.48 -8.80
CA LEU A 465 -0.63 23.29 -10.19
C LEU A 465 -1.40 21.97 -10.38
N THR A 466 -1.00 20.86 -9.74
CA THR A 466 -1.78 19.61 -9.82
C THR A 466 -3.16 19.76 -9.17
N VAL A 467 -3.24 20.43 -8.01
CA VAL A 467 -4.52 20.73 -7.34
C VAL A 467 -5.40 21.64 -8.21
N LEU A 468 -4.84 22.69 -8.82
CA LEU A 468 -5.55 23.58 -9.72
C LEU A 468 -6.09 22.84 -10.94
N LEU A 469 -5.30 21.94 -11.53
CA LEU A 469 -5.75 21.10 -12.63
C LEU A 469 -6.89 20.16 -12.20
N ILE A 470 -6.83 19.56 -11.01
CA ILE A 470 -7.94 18.76 -10.47
C ILE A 470 -9.20 19.61 -10.27
N LEU A 471 -9.07 20.81 -9.69
CA LEU A 471 -10.19 21.73 -9.45
C LEU A 471 -10.83 22.20 -10.76
N THR A 472 -10.03 22.57 -11.75
CA THR A 472 -10.53 22.97 -13.08
C THR A 472 -11.21 21.79 -13.79
N GLY A 473 -10.65 20.57 -13.68
CA GLY A 473 -11.30 19.35 -14.16
C GLY A 473 -12.63 19.06 -13.45
N PHE A 474 -12.68 19.26 -12.13
CA PHE A 474 -13.90 19.12 -11.34
C PHE A 474 -14.97 20.15 -11.77
N ILE A 475 -14.58 21.40 -12.01
CA ILE A 475 -15.48 22.42 -12.55
C ILE A 475 -15.99 22.02 -13.95
N SER A 476 -15.12 21.51 -14.83
CA SER A 476 -15.50 21.04 -16.17
C SER A 476 -16.58 19.95 -16.11
N ILE A 477 -16.39 18.92 -15.28
CA ILE A 477 -17.41 17.85 -15.14
C ILE A 477 -18.69 18.37 -14.48
N THR A 478 -18.60 19.35 -13.58
CA THR A 478 -19.76 19.99 -12.96
C THR A 478 -20.59 20.72 -14.00
N ILE A 479 -19.95 21.55 -14.84
CA ILE A 479 -20.63 22.29 -15.92
C ILE A 479 -21.27 21.32 -16.92
N LYS A 480 -20.55 20.28 -17.35
CA LYS A 480 -21.08 19.24 -18.26
C LYS A 480 -22.26 18.52 -17.63
N PHE A 481 -22.20 18.19 -16.35
CA PHE A 481 -23.30 17.58 -15.63
C PHE A 481 -24.55 18.47 -15.65
N TRP A 482 -24.43 19.77 -15.39
CA TRP A 482 -25.58 20.67 -15.40
C TRP A 482 -26.16 20.91 -16.80
N LYS A 483 -25.33 20.87 -17.85
CA LYS A 483 -25.76 21.04 -19.25
C LYS A 483 -26.33 19.77 -19.88
N GLU A 484 -25.68 18.63 -19.68
CA GLU A 484 -25.91 17.40 -20.45
C GLU A 484 -26.35 16.22 -19.57
N ARG A 485 -26.30 16.35 -18.23
CA ARG A 485 -26.53 15.26 -17.25
C ARG A 485 -25.68 14.01 -17.53
N SER A 486 -24.52 14.19 -18.13
CA SER A 486 -23.61 13.10 -18.48
C SER A 486 -22.87 12.55 -17.25
N ASN A 487 -22.67 11.23 -17.22
CA ASN A 487 -21.87 10.50 -16.23
C ASN A 487 -22.18 10.86 -14.75
N LEU A 488 -23.48 10.94 -14.40
CA LEU A 488 -23.99 11.28 -13.07
C LEU A 488 -23.28 10.54 -11.92
N GLU A 489 -23.05 9.24 -12.09
CA GLU A 489 -22.46 8.39 -11.06
C GLU A 489 -21.02 8.76 -10.72
N TYR A 490 -20.19 8.99 -11.75
CA TYR A 490 -18.82 9.43 -11.54
C TYR A 490 -18.78 10.86 -10.98
N PHE A 491 -19.68 11.74 -11.42
CA PHE A 491 -19.80 13.09 -10.87
C PHE A 491 -20.12 13.07 -9.37
N ILE A 492 -21.11 12.27 -8.93
CA ILE A 492 -21.44 12.11 -7.51
C ILE A 492 -20.23 11.56 -6.74
N LEU A 493 -19.57 10.52 -7.26
CA LEU A 493 -18.39 9.95 -6.63
C LEU A 493 -17.26 10.98 -6.47
N ALA A 494 -17.03 11.82 -7.48
CA ALA A 494 -16.09 12.93 -7.43
C ALA A 494 -16.50 13.98 -6.38
N CYS A 495 -17.78 14.37 -6.32
CA CYS A 495 -18.30 15.29 -5.32
C CYS A 495 -18.09 14.79 -3.89
N VAL A 496 -18.36 13.51 -3.62
CA VAL A 496 -18.16 12.91 -2.30
C VAL A 496 -16.68 12.93 -1.91
N ASN A 497 -15.77 12.63 -2.85
CA ASN A 497 -14.33 12.66 -2.57
C ASN A 497 -13.77 14.09 -2.44
N MET A 498 -14.27 15.05 -3.22
CA MET A 498 -13.97 16.48 -3.02
C MET A 498 -14.46 16.96 -1.66
N GLY A 499 -15.67 16.56 -1.26
CA GLY A 499 -16.24 16.85 0.05
C GLY A 499 -15.42 16.24 1.19
N LEU A 500 -14.93 15.01 1.02
CA LEU A 500 -14.02 14.37 1.98
C LEU A 500 -12.75 15.20 2.18
N LEU A 501 -12.11 15.65 1.11
CA LEU A 501 -10.92 16.52 1.21
C LEU A 501 -11.25 17.87 1.86
N ALA A 502 -12.37 18.50 1.50
CA ALA A 502 -12.81 19.73 2.13
C ALA A 502 -13.05 19.54 3.64
N MET A 503 -13.66 18.43 4.05
CA MET A 503 -13.85 18.08 5.46
C MET A 503 -12.52 17.96 6.22
N THR A 504 -11.46 17.43 5.59
CA THR A 504 -10.14 17.39 6.26
C THR A 504 -9.54 18.77 6.55
N ILE A 505 -9.91 19.79 5.78
CA ILE A 505 -9.48 21.18 5.99
C ILE A 505 -10.42 21.88 6.99
N ILE A 506 -11.72 21.61 6.90
CA ILE A 506 -12.76 22.30 7.67
C ILE A 506 -12.88 21.74 9.10
N LEU A 507 -12.70 20.44 9.32
CA LEU A 507 -12.93 19.82 10.64
C LEU A 507 -11.60 19.66 11.41
N PRO A 508 -11.51 20.15 12.66
CA PRO A 508 -10.32 19.94 13.50
C PRO A 508 -10.06 18.45 13.74
N ASN A 509 -8.78 18.08 13.84
CA ASN A 509 -8.29 16.73 14.17
C ASN A 509 -8.69 15.59 13.22
N LEU A 510 -9.60 15.80 12.26
CA LEU A 510 -9.98 14.79 11.27
C LEU A 510 -8.76 14.36 10.44
N ALA A 511 -7.97 15.30 9.94
CA ALA A 511 -6.83 14.96 9.10
C ALA A 511 -5.71 14.26 9.85
N GLU A 512 -5.59 14.43 11.16
CA GLU A 512 -4.58 13.76 11.98
C GLU A 512 -4.98 12.30 12.26
N SER A 513 -6.27 12.03 12.44
CA SER A 513 -6.81 10.68 12.74
C SER A 513 -6.41 9.58 11.75
N TYR A 514 -6.21 9.95 10.47
CA TYR A 514 -5.79 9.04 9.41
C TYR A 514 -4.64 9.63 8.59
N ARG A 515 -3.99 10.72 9.04
CA ARG A 515 -2.95 11.49 8.33
C ARG A 515 -3.44 12.09 6.99
N MET A 516 -3.29 13.40 6.83
CA MET A 516 -3.73 14.15 5.63
C MET A 516 -3.25 13.52 4.32
N VAL A 517 -1.98 13.10 4.25
CA VAL A 517 -1.39 12.46 3.06
C VAL A 517 -2.17 11.21 2.63
N ARG A 518 -2.70 10.43 3.58
CA ARG A 518 -3.49 9.22 3.29
C ARG A 518 -4.89 9.55 2.83
N PHE A 519 -5.53 10.60 3.37
CA PHE A 519 -6.80 11.12 2.85
C PHE A 519 -6.65 11.59 1.40
N TYR A 520 -5.63 12.41 1.13
CA TYR A 520 -5.36 12.93 -0.21
C TYR A 520 -5.13 11.80 -1.22
N ARG A 521 -4.27 10.83 -0.88
CA ARG A 521 -4.04 9.64 -1.71
C ARG A 521 -5.31 8.81 -1.92
N THR A 522 -6.15 8.65 -0.90
CA THR A 522 -7.42 7.92 -1.01
C THR A 522 -8.38 8.64 -1.94
N ALA A 523 -8.48 9.97 -1.88
CA ALA A 523 -9.31 10.75 -2.78
C ALA A 523 -8.79 10.74 -4.23
N LEU A 524 -7.46 10.68 -4.44
CA LEU A 524 -6.86 10.57 -5.78
C LEU A 524 -7.24 9.28 -6.51
N ILE A 525 -7.66 8.21 -5.81
CA ILE A 525 -8.23 7.00 -6.42
C ILE A 525 -9.44 7.34 -7.30
N VAL A 526 -10.11 8.47 -7.07
CA VAL A 526 -11.24 8.96 -7.87
C VAL A 526 -10.88 10.21 -8.66
N LEU A 527 -10.18 11.15 -8.01
CA LEU A 527 -10.01 12.52 -8.53
C LEU A 527 -8.83 12.70 -9.48
N ALA A 528 -7.85 11.78 -9.50
CA ALA A 528 -6.65 11.96 -10.30
C ALA A 528 -6.87 12.17 -11.82
N PRO A 529 -7.85 11.53 -12.49
CA PRO A 529 -8.12 11.77 -13.92
C PRO A 529 -8.59 13.20 -14.20
N LEU A 530 -9.15 13.89 -13.20
CA LEU A 530 -9.60 15.26 -13.33
C LEU A 530 -8.42 16.20 -13.60
N CYS A 531 -7.18 15.84 -13.20
CA CYS A 531 -5.99 16.61 -13.53
C CYS A 531 -5.81 16.78 -15.05
N PHE A 532 -5.92 15.68 -15.81
CA PHE A 532 -5.85 15.77 -17.28
C PHE A 532 -7.07 16.48 -17.87
N LEU A 533 -8.28 16.24 -17.35
CA LEU A 533 -9.48 16.94 -17.81
C LEU A 533 -9.40 18.45 -17.58
N GLY A 534 -8.78 18.90 -16.49
CA GLY A 534 -8.50 20.31 -16.24
C GLY A 534 -7.56 20.91 -17.28
N SER A 535 -6.53 20.16 -17.70
CA SER A 535 -5.64 20.59 -18.79
C SER A 535 -6.39 20.70 -20.13
N GLU A 536 -7.30 19.76 -20.44
CA GLU A 536 -8.14 19.83 -21.64
C GLU A 536 -9.04 21.07 -21.59
N GLU A 537 -9.63 21.38 -20.44
CA GLU A 537 -10.51 22.53 -20.24
C GLU A 537 -9.76 23.86 -20.35
N ILE A 538 -8.58 23.99 -19.74
CA ILE A 538 -7.76 25.20 -19.83
C ILE A 538 -7.39 25.47 -21.29
N VAL A 539 -6.89 24.45 -22.01
CA VAL A 539 -6.49 24.59 -23.42
C VAL A 539 -7.69 24.92 -24.32
N ALA A 540 -8.87 24.35 -24.05
CA ALA A 540 -10.07 24.62 -24.82
C ALA A 540 -10.54 26.08 -24.72
N ASN A 541 -10.32 26.74 -23.58
CA ASN A 541 -10.75 28.11 -23.32
C ASN A 541 -9.69 29.18 -23.67
N LEU A 542 -8.53 28.79 -24.21
CA LEU A 542 -7.54 29.74 -24.75
C LEU A 542 -8.00 30.29 -26.12
N HIS A 543 -9.02 31.14 -26.11
CA HIS A 543 -9.72 31.68 -27.29
C HIS A 543 -8.84 32.38 -28.34
N LYS A 544 -7.64 32.85 -27.97
CA LYS A 544 -6.69 33.49 -28.91
C LYS A 544 -5.98 32.49 -29.83
N LEU A 545 -6.02 31.19 -29.51
CA LEU A 545 -5.30 30.16 -30.25
C LEU A 545 -6.30 29.35 -31.10
N ARG A 546 -6.27 29.52 -32.43
CA ARG A 546 -7.09 28.74 -33.39
C ARG A 546 -6.56 27.31 -33.53
N PHE A 547 -6.56 26.54 -32.45
CA PHE A 547 -6.07 25.16 -32.45
C PHE A 547 -7.08 24.18 -33.06
N THR A 548 -6.57 23.33 -33.95
CA THR A 548 -7.27 22.12 -34.42
C THR A 548 -7.50 21.13 -33.26
N PRO A 549 -8.47 20.18 -33.37
CA PRO A 549 -8.70 19.18 -32.31
C PRO A 549 -7.46 18.37 -31.94
N PHE A 550 -6.61 18.05 -32.92
CA PHE A 550 -5.34 17.38 -32.70
C PHE A 550 -4.37 18.24 -31.89
N GLN A 551 -4.19 19.51 -32.26
CA GLN A 551 -3.35 20.46 -31.52
C GLN A 551 -3.86 20.67 -30.09
N ARG A 552 -5.18 20.80 -29.87
CA ARG A 552 -5.74 20.92 -28.51
C ARG A 552 -5.39 19.73 -27.64
N LYS A 553 -5.59 18.51 -28.15
CA LYS A 553 -5.24 17.28 -27.42
C LYS A 553 -3.75 17.22 -27.12
N PHE A 554 -2.90 17.52 -28.11
CA PHE A 554 -1.45 17.53 -27.91
C PHE A 554 -1.00 18.58 -26.89
N SER A 555 -1.56 19.79 -26.95
CA SER A 555 -1.28 20.86 -25.99
C SER A 555 -1.73 20.51 -24.57
N ALA A 556 -2.87 19.83 -24.40
CA ALA A 556 -3.33 19.36 -23.08
C ALA A 556 -2.40 18.26 -22.51
N LEU A 557 -1.97 17.31 -23.35
CA LEU A 557 -0.96 16.31 -22.97
C LEU A 557 0.35 16.99 -22.57
N PHE A 558 0.83 17.95 -23.37
CA PHE A 558 2.05 18.70 -23.09
C PHE A 558 1.93 19.49 -21.78
N LEU A 559 0.83 20.23 -21.57
CA LEU A 559 0.57 20.99 -20.34
C LEU A 559 0.58 20.07 -19.11
N THR A 560 -0.06 18.90 -19.22
CA THR A 560 -0.08 17.92 -18.12
C THR A 560 1.31 17.38 -17.84
N LEU A 561 2.10 17.03 -18.86
CA LEU A 561 3.48 16.54 -18.67
C LEU A 561 4.40 17.62 -18.09
N VAL A 562 4.28 18.87 -18.53
CA VAL A 562 5.05 20.01 -18.00
C VAL A 562 4.78 20.24 -16.52
N VAL A 563 3.60 19.88 -16.02
CA VAL A 563 3.30 19.90 -14.58
C VAL A 563 3.77 18.61 -13.88
N LEU A 564 3.40 17.45 -14.40
CA LEU A 564 3.62 16.17 -13.71
C LEU A 564 5.08 15.71 -13.70
N VAL A 565 5.88 16.01 -14.74
CA VAL A 565 7.28 15.57 -14.80
C VAL A 565 8.13 16.31 -13.76
N PRO A 566 8.16 17.65 -13.69
CA PRO A 566 8.86 18.34 -12.61
C PRO A 566 8.31 17.96 -11.24
N PHE A 567 6.98 17.85 -11.11
CA PHE A 567 6.36 17.41 -9.87
C PHE A 567 6.90 16.05 -9.41
N PHE A 568 6.99 15.06 -10.29
CA PHE A 568 7.58 13.76 -10.01
C PHE A 568 9.05 13.86 -9.60
N LEU A 569 9.87 14.64 -10.30
CA LEU A 569 11.29 14.82 -9.96
C LEU A 569 11.49 15.53 -8.61
N PHE A 570 10.59 16.42 -8.21
CA PHE A 570 10.59 16.98 -6.86
C PHE A 570 10.16 15.97 -5.81
N GLN A 571 9.06 15.23 -6.04
CA GLN A 571 8.54 14.27 -5.07
C GLN A 571 9.47 13.08 -4.82
N THR A 572 10.23 12.66 -5.83
CA THR A 572 11.23 11.60 -5.73
C THR A 572 12.53 12.05 -5.07
N GLY A 573 12.67 13.33 -4.72
CA GLY A 573 13.91 13.86 -4.17
C GLY A 573 15.01 14.17 -5.19
N PHE A 574 14.81 13.81 -6.47
CA PHE A 574 15.83 13.95 -7.52
C PHE A 574 16.36 15.38 -7.63
N VAL A 575 15.48 16.38 -7.67
CA VAL A 575 15.90 17.79 -7.81
C VAL A 575 16.71 18.25 -6.60
N TYR A 576 16.29 17.90 -5.39
CA TYR A 576 17.00 18.27 -4.16
C TYR A 576 18.35 17.57 -4.06
N GLU A 577 18.41 16.30 -4.47
CA GLU A 577 19.63 15.52 -4.45
C GLU A 577 20.70 16.05 -5.42
N VAL A 578 20.29 16.45 -6.63
CA VAL A 578 21.17 17.09 -7.61
C VAL A 578 21.59 18.48 -7.14
N ALA A 579 20.67 19.26 -6.59
CA ALA A 579 20.94 20.62 -6.10
C ALA A 579 21.67 20.66 -4.75
N LYS A 580 21.91 19.51 -4.12
CA LYS A 580 22.51 19.38 -2.78
C LYS A 580 21.75 20.18 -1.71
N VAL A 581 20.43 20.22 -1.83
CA VAL A 581 19.51 20.79 -0.84
C VAL A 581 18.94 19.65 0.01
N GLU A 582 18.49 20.00 1.22
CA GLU A 582 17.80 19.07 2.11
C GLU A 582 16.61 18.41 1.41
N CYS A 583 16.45 17.11 1.64
CA CYS A 583 15.44 16.28 1.00
C CYS A 583 14.86 15.30 2.03
N TRP A 584 13.58 14.98 1.90
CA TRP A 584 12.91 13.98 2.73
C TRP A 584 13.06 12.54 2.21
N PHE A 585 13.45 12.35 0.95
CA PHE A 585 13.48 11.03 0.32
C PHE A 585 14.76 10.26 0.66
N ILE A 586 14.69 9.47 1.72
CA ILE A 586 15.80 8.71 2.31
C ILE A 586 16.60 7.89 1.28
N PRO A 587 15.98 7.13 0.34
CA PRO A 587 16.75 6.26 -0.57
C PRO A 587 17.79 6.99 -1.42
N LEU A 588 17.58 8.26 -1.76
CA LEU A 588 18.53 9.07 -2.51
C LEU A 588 19.51 9.84 -1.63
N SER A 589 19.05 10.33 -0.48
CA SER A 589 19.75 11.40 0.25
C SER A 589 20.22 11.03 1.66
N ARG A 590 20.03 9.77 2.12
CA ARG A 590 20.32 9.35 3.51
C ARG A 590 21.68 9.79 4.05
N TYR A 591 22.71 9.83 3.21
CA TYR A 591 24.09 10.16 3.61
C TYR A 591 24.30 11.64 3.97
N ARG A 592 23.33 12.51 3.65
CA ARG A 592 23.33 13.94 4.04
C ARG A 592 22.26 14.28 5.08
N MET A 593 21.45 13.31 5.49
CA MET A 593 20.38 13.53 6.46
C MET A 593 20.90 13.39 7.89
N SER A 594 20.22 14.02 8.85
CA SER A 594 20.56 13.84 10.26
C SER A 594 20.30 12.38 10.68
N SER A 595 21.13 11.86 11.59
CA SER A 595 20.95 10.50 12.11
C SER A 595 19.61 10.32 12.81
N ALA A 596 19.08 11.39 13.42
CA ALA A 596 17.77 11.36 14.07
C ALA A 596 16.65 11.10 13.04
N ASP A 597 16.64 11.81 11.93
CA ASP A 597 15.62 11.67 10.86
C ASP A 597 15.68 10.30 10.19
N VAL A 598 16.89 9.82 9.90
CA VAL A 598 17.08 8.50 9.27
C VAL A 598 16.63 7.36 10.19
N SER A 599 16.84 7.51 11.49
CA SER A 599 16.59 6.45 12.46
C SER A 599 15.10 6.14 12.68
N TRP A 600 14.23 7.04 12.23
CA TRP A 600 12.79 6.83 12.20
C TRP A 600 12.31 5.91 11.06
N ALA A 601 13.17 5.54 10.11
CA ALA A 601 12.76 4.69 8.98
C ALA A 601 13.72 3.53 8.71
N ILE A 602 14.98 3.62 9.16
CA ILE A 602 16.02 2.62 8.91
C ILE A 602 16.50 2.04 10.24
N LEU A 603 16.63 0.70 10.26
CA LEU A 603 17.31 -0.05 11.32
C LEU A 603 18.71 -0.50 10.92
N TYR A 604 19.58 -0.62 11.91
CA TYR A 604 20.93 -1.14 11.78
C TYR A 604 21.06 -2.56 12.33
N GLY A 605 21.99 -3.35 11.78
CA GLY A 605 22.09 -4.76 12.14
C GLY A 605 22.52 -5.00 13.58
N THR A 606 23.47 -4.21 14.06
CA THR A 606 23.92 -4.13 15.45
C THR A 606 22.77 -3.89 16.43
N GLU A 607 21.83 -3.01 16.10
CA GLU A 607 20.61 -2.79 16.89
C GLU A 607 19.73 -4.06 16.88
N THR A 608 19.54 -4.70 15.73
CA THR A 608 18.74 -5.94 15.68
C THR A 608 19.36 -7.09 16.47
N TYR A 609 20.69 -7.19 16.54
CA TYR A 609 21.37 -8.19 17.36
C TYR A 609 21.15 -7.93 18.85
N GLY A 610 21.28 -6.66 19.29
CA GLY A 610 20.99 -6.28 20.67
C GLY A 610 19.54 -6.57 21.07
N ALA A 611 18.57 -6.21 20.22
CA ALA A 611 17.16 -6.48 20.48
C ALA A 611 16.83 -7.98 20.59
N LYS A 612 17.45 -8.81 19.74
CA LYS A 612 17.31 -10.28 19.82
C LYS A 612 17.95 -10.85 21.08
N TRP A 613 19.14 -10.38 21.44
CA TRP A 613 19.79 -10.75 22.69
C TRP A 613 18.90 -10.39 23.89
N LEU A 614 18.32 -9.18 23.92
CA LEU A 614 17.42 -8.79 24.99
C LEU A 614 16.21 -9.72 25.11
N SER A 615 15.63 -10.13 23.99
CA SER A 615 14.50 -11.08 23.97
C SER A 615 14.88 -12.47 24.49
N GLU A 616 16.08 -12.94 24.17
CA GLU A 616 16.56 -14.28 24.52
C GLU A 616 16.99 -14.40 26.00
N TYR A 617 17.57 -13.35 26.56
CA TYR A 617 18.19 -13.39 27.90
C TYR A 617 17.39 -12.68 28.99
N THR A 618 16.24 -12.07 28.68
CA THR A 618 15.37 -11.44 29.69
C THR A 618 14.13 -12.27 30.00
N ASN A 619 13.74 -12.27 31.29
CA ASN A 619 12.51 -12.91 31.73
C ASN A 619 11.29 -12.19 31.15
N MET A 620 10.19 -12.93 30.87
CA MET A 620 8.97 -12.35 30.28
C MET A 620 8.34 -11.22 31.10
N GLY A 621 8.63 -11.11 32.40
CA GLY A 621 8.12 -10.04 33.28
C GLY A 621 9.05 -8.84 33.45
N SER A 622 10.28 -8.86 32.90
CA SER A 622 11.22 -7.74 33.10
C SER A 622 10.80 -6.52 32.29
N ALA A 623 10.69 -5.38 32.96
CA ALA A 623 10.48 -4.06 32.36
C ALA A 623 11.69 -3.66 31.49
N ILE A 624 11.41 -3.04 30.35
CA ILE A 624 12.41 -2.59 29.38
C ILE A 624 12.25 -1.10 29.14
N TYR A 625 13.26 -0.34 29.56
CA TYR A 625 13.37 1.09 29.39
C TYR A 625 14.10 1.42 28.09
N SER A 626 13.48 2.23 27.23
CA SER A 626 14.08 2.63 25.95
C SER A 626 13.54 3.97 25.45
N ASP A 627 14.17 4.51 24.39
CA ASP A 627 13.59 5.63 23.65
C ASP A 627 12.39 5.19 22.80
N GLN A 628 11.58 6.15 22.35
CA GLN A 628 10.34 5.82 21.63
C GLN A 628 10.61 5.02 20.35
N VAL A 629 11.66 5.39 19.60
CA VAL A 629 11.96 4.77 18.32
C VAL A 629 12.42 3.32 18.49
N ALA A 630 13.24 3.02 19.51
CA ALA A 630 13.65 1.65 19.81
C ALA A 630 12.45 0.76 20.14
N ARG A 631 11.55 1.28 21.00
CA ARG A 631 10.29 0.62 21.37
C ARG A 631 9.44 0.32 20.13
N ASP A 632 9.09 1.36 19.37
CA ASP A 632 8.13 1.27 18.26
C ASP A 632 8.70 0.45 17.08
N HIS A 633 10.04 0.41 16.94
CA HIS A 633 10.71 -0.25 15.82
C HIS A 633 11.44 -1.55 16.22
N VAL A 634 12.72 -1.47 16.58
CA VAL A 634 13.61 -2.65 16.61
C VAL A 634 13.23 -3.64 17.71
N LEU A 635 12.82 -3.16 18.89
CA LEU A 635 12.42 -4.01 20.01
C LEU A 635 11.10 -4.73 19.73
N THR A 636 10.13 -4.02 19.16
CA THR A 636 8.86 -4.62 18.72
C THR A 636 9.08 -5.60 17.56
N SER A 637 9.66 -5.16 16.44
CA SER A 637 9.72 -5.97 15.21
C SER A 637 10.75 -7.11 15.21
N TYR A 638 11.94 -6.90 15.77
CA TYR A 638 13.04 -7.89 15.75
C TYR A 638 13.33 -8.49 17.12
N GLY A 639 13.09 -7.74 18.20
CA GLY A 639 13.07 -8.29 19.56
C GLY A 639 11.82 -9.12 19.83
N LEU A 640 10.70 -8.86 19.14
CA LEU A 640 9.40 -9.51 19.39
C LEU A 640 9.00 -9.43 20.87
N ILE A 641 9.27 -8.29 21.49
CA ILE A 641 8.98 -8.02 22.88
C ILE A 641 7.58 -7.40 22.97
N ASP A 642 6.76 -7.92 23.89
CA ASP A 642 5.41 -7.43 24.11
C ASP A 642 5.40 -5.95 24.52
N TYR A 643 4.47 -5.19 23.94
CA TYR A 643 4.42 -3.75 24.12
C TYR A 643 4.17 -3.31 25.56
N GLY A 644 3.47 -4.14 26.34
CA GLY A 644 3.19 -3.90 27.75
C GLY A 644 4.42 -3.93 28.66
N ARG A 645 5.56 -4.42 28.17
CA ARG A 645 6.83 -4.45 28.93
C ARG A 645 7.65 -3.17 28.80
N PHE A 646 7.26 -2.24 27.93
CA PHE A 646 8.08 -1.07 27.63
C PHE A 646 7.75 0.12 28.52
N HIS A 647 8.81 0.72 29.06
CA HIS A 647 8.76 1.97 29.80
C HIS A 647 9.57 3.02 29.03
N MET A 648 8.99 4.21 28.87
CA MET A 648 9.66 5.27 28.14
C MET A 648 10.71 5.94 29.03
N LEU A 649 11.93 6.07 28.51
CA LEU A 649 12.97 6.89 29.15
C LEU A 649 12.66 8.37 28.94
N ALA A 650 12.71 9.13 30.03
CA ALA A 650 12.64 10.58 30.04
C ALA A 650 13.90 11.15 30.68
N ASN A 651 14.18 12.43 30.44
CA ASN A 651 15.27 13.16 31.09
C ASN A 651 15.09 13.27 32.62
N THR A 652 13.89 13.00 33.12
CA THR A 652 13.54 13.00 34.56
C THR A 652 13.48 11.60 35.17
N THR A 653 13.76 10.55 34.41
CA THR A 653 13.76 9.18 34.95
C THR A 653 14.88 9.02 35.99
N SER A 654 14.51 8.84 37.25
CA SER A 654 15.46 8.70 38.37
C SER A 654 15.51 7.31 38.98
N ASN A 655 14.40 6.56 38.90
CA ASN A 655 14.29 5.22 39.48
C ASN A 655 13.87 4.21 38.40
N LEU A 656 14.44 3.01 38.48
CA LEU A 656 14.12 1.88 37.62
C LEU A 656 13.59 0.74 38.47
N GLU A 657 12.69 -0.07 37.92
CA GLU A 657 12.25 -1.29 38.58
C GLU A 657 13.44 -2.26 38.75
N THR A 658 13.52 -2.96 39.89
CA THR A 658 14.55 -3.98 40.13
C THR A 658 14.37 -5.14 39.14
N GLY A 659 15.46 -5.58 38.51
CA GLY A 659 15.42 -6.61 37.45
C GLY A 659 14.97 -6.10 36.07
N SER A 660 14.94 -4.78 35.88
CA SER A 660 14.66 -4.14 34.58
C SER A 660 15.92 -3.94 33.74
N PHE A 661 15.71 -3.61 32.46
CA PHE A 661 16.77 -3.39 31.49
C PHE A 661 16.62 -2.03 30.80
N ILE A 662 17.73 -1.36 30.52
CA ILE A 662 17.79 -0.20 29.63
C ILE A 662 18.37 -0.63 28.30
N TYR A 663 17.67 -0.34 27.21
CA TYR A 663 18.15 -0.56 25.84
C TYR A 663 18.50 0.77 25.18
N LEU A 664 19.79 0.95 24.84
CA LEU A 664 20.29 2.11 24.10
C LEU A 664 20.74 1.67 22.70
N ARG A 665 20.23 2.35 21.67
CA ARG A 665 20.55 2.10 20.25
C ARG A 665 21.58 3.09 19.72
N ARG A 666 21.93 2.99 18.44
CA ARG A 666 22.99 3.78 17.78
C ARG A 666 22.83 5.28 18.01
N LEU A 667 21.60 5.78 17.90
CA LEU A 667 21.31 7.20 18.09
C LEU A 667 21.67 7.67 19.51
N ASN A 668 21.41 6.83 20.51
CA ASN A 668 21.65 7.15 21.91
C ASN A 668 23.14 7.00 22.27
N THR A 669 23.78 5.93 21.81
CA THR A 669 25.18 5.61 22.15
C THR A 669 26.18 6.53 21.44
N HIS A 670 26.07 6.70 20.12
CA HIS A 670 27.02 7.51 19.34
C HIS A 670 26.72 8.99 19.35
N TYR A 671 25.45 9.36 19.20
CA TYR A 671 25.06 10.77 19.03
C TYR A 671 24.56 11.39 20.33
N ARG A 672 24.39 10.60 21.40
CA ARG A 672 23.83 11.05 22.69
C ARG A 672 22.45 11.67 22.56
N ILE A 673 21.71 11.34 21.50
CA ILE A 673 20.36 11.86 21.26
C ILE A 673 19.34 10.82 21.72
N MET A 674 18.41 11.25 22.55
CA MET A 674 17.24 10.50 22.98
C MET A 674 15.99 11.10 22.36
N ILE A 675 15.05 10.23 21.97
CA ILE A 675 13.76 10.64 21.40
C ILE A 675 12.65 10.19 22.35
N GLY A 676 12.03 11.14 23.03
CA GLY A 676 10.91 10.90 23.94
C GLY A 676 9.56 11.18 23.27
N GLY A 677 8.49 10.57 23.78
CA GLY A 677 7.14 10.75 23.25
C GLY A 677 6.66 12.21 23.28
N ASN A 678 6.85 12.89 24.41
CA ASN A 678 6.43 14.29 24.60
C ASN A 678 7.59 15.31 24.51
N ILE A 679 8.84 14.83 24.41
CA ILE A 679 10.04 15.68 24.31
C ILE A 679 10.72 15.33 22.99
N PRO A 680 10.73 16.25 21.99
CA PRO A 680 11.07 15.90 20.62
C PRO A 680 12.48 15.29 20.50
N GLN A 681 13.46 15.88 21.20
CA GLN A 681 14.82 15.36 21.34
C GLN A 681 15.43 15.89 22.65
N TRP A 682 16.20 15.05 23.35
CA TRP A 682 16.94 15.44 24.55
C TRP A 682 18.27 14.67 24.64
N ASN A 683 19.18 15.09 25.52
CA ASN A 683 20.53 14.55 25.56
C ASN A 683 20.64 13.40 26.57
N LEU A 684 21.23 12.28 26.16
CA LEU A 684 21.49 11.12 27.02
C LEU A 684 22.30 11.48 28.27
N THR A 685 23.13 12.54 28.22
CA THR A 685 23.91 13.01 29.39
C THR A 685 23.06 13.30 30.61
N ASP A 686 21.79 13.67 30.42
CA ASP A 686 20.85 13.94 31.50
C ASP A 686 20.58 12.66 32.35
N LEU A 687 20.78 11.48 31.77
CA LEU A 687 20.67 10.18 32.44
C LEU A 687 22.01 9.56 32.84
N GLN A 688 23.15 10.24 32.64
CA GLN A 688 24.46 9.67 32.96
C GLN A 688 24.57 9.16 34.41
N PRO A 689 24.12 9.92 35.44
CA PRO A 689 24.17 9.45 36.83
C PRO A 689 23.37 8.15 37.06
N LEU A 690 22.27 7.98 36.32
CA LEU A 690 21.46 6.77 36.38
C LEU A 690 22.17 5.61 35.72
N LEU A 691 22.83 5.82 34.57
CA LEU A 691 23.54 4.78 33.84
C LEU A 691 24.82 4.30 34.53
N ASP A 692 25.52 5.19 35.23
CA ASP A 692 26.79 4.89 35.91
C ASP A 692 26.64 3.88 37.05
N ILE A 693 25.44 3.74 37.62
CA ILE A 693 25.12 2.78 38.68
C ILE A 693 24.53 1.46 38.15
N GLN A 694 24.41 1.28 36.83
CA GLN A 694 23.87 0.07 36.20
C GLN A 694 24.98 -0.82 35.64
N ASN A 695 24.70 -2.13 35.54
CA ASN A 695 25.64 -3.07 34.94
C ASN A 695 25.40 -3.18 33.43
N VAL A 696 26.44 -2.96 32.62
CA VAL A 696 26.39 -3.28 31.20
C VAL A 696 26.42 -4.80 31.04
N VAL A 697 25.33 -5.37 30.53
CA VAL A 697 25.19 -6.83 30.31
C VAL A 697 25.37 -7.23 28.86
N TYR A 698 25.22 -6.27 27.94
CA TYR A 698 25.51 -6.45 26.53
C TYR A 698 25.98 -5.13 25.95
N SER A 699 27.02 -5.18 25.12
CA SER A 699 27.44 -4.04 24.32
C SER A 699 28.03 -4.53 23.01
N ASN A 700 27.68 -3.84 21.93
CA ASN A 700 28.33 -3.93 20.63
C ASN A 700 28.68 -2.51 20.15
N GLU A 701 29.23 -2.38 18.94
CA GLU A 701 29.66 -1.09 18.40
C GLU A 701 28.60 0.01 18.49
N ASP A 702 27.32 -0.29 18.19
CA ASP A 702 26.24 0.69 18.11
C ASP A 702 25.20 0.59 19.25
N CYS A 703 25.19 -0.47 20.06
CA CYS A 703 24.12 -0.76 21.00
C CYS A 703 24.66 -1.19 22.37
N SER A 704 24.03 -0.70 23.43
CA SER A 704 24.34 -1.07 24.81
C SER A 704 23.08 -1.40 25.59
N ILE A 705 23.15 -2.44 26.41
CA ILE A 705 22.07 -2.88 27.30
C ILE A 705 22.59 -2.89 28.72
N TYR A 706 21.87 -2.20 29.60
CA TYR A 706 22.16 -2.13 31.02
C TYR A 706 21.11 -2.92 31.79
N ALA A 707 21.50 -3.60 32.85
CA ALA A 707 20.60 -4.30 33.75
C ALA A 707 20.60 -3.61 35.12
N ASN A 708 19.40 -3.37 35.66
CA ASN A 708 19.22 -2.92 37.03
C ASN A 708 19.06 -4.12 37.96
N HIS A 709 20.02 -4.29 38.86
CA HIS A 709 19.97 -5.32 39.91
C HIS A 709 19.60 -4.76 41.28
N ASN A 710 19.49 -3.43 41.40
CA ASN A 710 19.26 -2.72 42.66
C ASN A 710 17.78 -2.43 42.91
#